data_AF-A0A1L9RQ43-F1
#
_entry.id   AF-A0A1L9RQ43-F1
#
_cell.length_a   1.000
_cell.length_b   1.000
_cell.length_c   1.000
_cell.angle_alpha   90.00
_cell.angle_beta   90.00
_cell.angle_gamma   90.00
#
_symmetry.space_group_name_H-M   'P 1'
#
loop_
_entity.id
_entity.type
_entity.pdbx_description
1 polymer ?
#
loop_
_entity_poly.entity_id
_entity_poly.type
_entity_poly.pdbx_seq_one_letter_code
_entity_poly.pdbx_strand_id
1 'polypeptide(L)'
;MEPLEDDFQLSNPVPPIYYTQIPPTEITSTDTPNDNLRQASYLANRCGNLAARYQQTKQLDHLEKAAEMAKQSLDIIVTVFPDSSSSIDRPRVLIGRAVEWSPNIGILMEAARILVFSTETSGERFSHLGSLLSVISDRLELRFGQTGRIEDIQDAVGCLEMALQMHSDDPWQRQIHLASLLDTRSSLTGNVEDLNASIEMTELVLATIPKNHGDLVITILNLGDRFERRFIQSQHTHDLDEAIRRTNDARDATIPGDESVGIILCSISGKMEKRYTQTGSHDDLHKSIEFAKEATAVTPRDNPNYWRTLRALGSRLQTLYEISNSLEELDSAIQVTYESAMGSSVQQMDRPELLKEYSTRLLIRFNEISDLNDLRKATSKVKEALNIIPEDHPDRSNFLHLLGTCYHLLPEACNSNASLDCFLETIACQSSQPSIRLLAAIDAFHILRQSQDWTRASDVSKQGIDLVPFLDSHNTQDAIEQKVTTYLSDFIADACSVQLENGSTPETTLELLELGYGSITALQAKDTADLAELRVWYPEITSTFIALRREINQQIPHSRLPHIQQGLIRRRLAVSQELDDCISTIRQLPSHDRFLLGLTAGELQHFAGESVIIIVNITEIRSDAIIVSKSGVSNVPLRKVDVDIVQKRSQHGLFCDEQTTVPLDQTSLSGSFLRWLSRTCIKPILEAMGLLSTTASPRLPELHWIGVGLARDLPFQAATEIYAARYP
;
A
#
# COMPACT_ATOMS: atom_id res chain seq x y z
N MET A 1 32.42 29.42 36.71
CA MET A 1 33.34 29.09 35.60
C MET A 1 34.04 27.81 35.98
N GLU A 2 33.37 26.70 35.69
CA GLU A 2 33.96 25.36 35.58
C GLU A 2 33.64 24.92 34.13
N PRO A 3 34.59 24.31 33.40
CA PRO A 3 34.32 23.78 32.07
C PRO A 3 33.66 22.40 32.22
N LEU A 4 32.53 22.20 31.53
CA LEU A 4 31.94 20.89 31.31
C LEU A 4 32.82 20.13 30.31
N GLU A 5 33.38 19.01 30.77
CA GLU A 5 33.95 17.96 29.93
C GLU A 5 32.78 17.24 29.24
N ASP A 6 32.67 17.40 27.92
CA ASP A 6 31.79 16.56 27.09
C ASP A 6 32.55 15.27 26.72
N ASP A 7 32.31 14.20 27.49
CA ASP A 7 32.61 12.82 27.12
C ASP A 7 31.76 12.41 25.91
N PHE A 8 32.29 12.58 24.70
CA PHE A 8 31.66 12.10 23.46
C PHE A 8 31.93 10.60 23.26
N GLN A 9 31.01 9.75 23.70
CA GLN A 9 30.89 8.37 23.19
C GLN A 9 30.13 8.38 21.86
N LEU A 10 30.72 7.82 20.80
CA LEU A 10 30.03 7.56 19.53
C LEU A 10 28.99 6.46 19.76
N SER A 11 27.72 6.85 19.87
CA SER A 11 26.65 5.94 20.28
C SER A 11 26.03 5.12 19.14
N ASN A 12 26.52 5.21 17.90
CA ASN A 12 26.07 4.34 16.81
C ASN A 12 27.26 3.81 15.99
N PRO A 13 27.63 2.52 16.11
CA PRO A 13 28.62 1.91 15.22
C PRO A 13 28.08 1.86 13.79
N VAL A 14 28.98 1.87 12.80
CA VAL A 14 28.62 1.59 11.40
C VAL A 14 27.78 0.30 11.34
N PRO A 15 26.63 0.26 10.63
CA PRO A 15 25.76 -0.91 10.63
C PRO A 15 26.54 -2.18 10.28
N PRO A 16 26.37 -3.27 11.06
CA PRO A 16 27.06 -4.52 10.82
C PRO A 16 26.47 -5.17 9.55
N ILE A 17 27.32 -5.43 8.56
CA ILE A 17 26.93 -6.20 7.37
C ILE A 17 27.42 -7.63 7.60
N TYR A 18 26.49 -8.57 7.51
CA TYR A 18 26.76 -10.01 7.52
C TYR A 18 27.75 -10.39 6.41
N TYR A 19 28.93 -10.85 6.82
CA TYR A 19 29.95 -11.44 5.94
C TYR A 19 29.44 -12.78 5.41
N THR A 20 29.42 -12.97 4.10
CA THR A 20 29.77 -14.28 3.53
C THR A 20 31.28 -14.43 3.61
N GLN A 21 31.74 -15.40 4.41
CA GLN A 21 33.15 -15.69 4.64
C GLN A 21 33.86 -16.00 3.31
N ILE A 22 34.85 -15.18 2.94
CA ILE A 22 35.85 -15.48 1.90
C ILE A 22 37.21 -15.52 2.62
N PRO A 23 38.07 -16.52 2.36
CA PRO A 23 39.31 -16.72 3.10
C PRO A 23 40.27 -15.54 2.87
N PRO A 24 41.13 -15.23 3.87
CA PRO A 24 42.13 -14.19 3.72
C PRO A 24 43.08 -14.52 2.57
N THR A 25 43.39 -13.51 1.75
CA THR A 25 44.50 -13.57 0.79
C THR A 25 45.76 -13.94 1.56
N GLU A 26 46.47 -15.00 1.14
CA GLU A 26 47.70 -15.46 1.78
C GLU A 26 48.76 -14.34 1.81
N ILE A 27 48.86 -13.64 2.93
CA ILE A 27 49.99 -12.76 3.23
C ILE A 27 51.17 -13.69 3.51
N THR A 28 52.11 -13.77 2.57
CA THR A 28 53.31 -14.58 2.73
C THR A 28 54.13 -14.09 3.92
N SER A 29 54.44 -15.01 4.84
CA SER A 29 55.07 -14.80 6.17
C SER A 29 56.48 -14.15 6.20
N THR A 30 56.93 -13.53 5.12
CA THR A 30 58.28 -12.96 4.96
C THR A 30 58.33 -11.43 4.91
N ASP A 31 57.20 -10.75 4.79
CA ASP A 31 57.18 -9.30 4.60
C ASP A 31 57.19 -8.55 5.95
N THR A 32 58.15 -7.62 6.11
CA THR A 32 58.19 -6.77 7.29
C THR A 32 56.97 -5.83 7.29
N PRO A 33 56.51 -5.32 8.45
CA PRO A 33 55.42 -4.34 8.50
C PRO A 33 55.63 -3.14 7.53
N ASN A 34 56.88 -2.74 7.30
CA ASN A 34 57.23 -1.68 6.33
C ASN A 34 57.02 -2.08 4.86
N ASP A 35 57.18 -3.35 4.50
CA ASP A 35 56.99 -3.84 3.14
C ASP A 35 55.50 -3.95 2.81
N ASN A 36 54.68 -4.43 3.75
CA ASN A 36 53.22 -4.43 3.65
C ASN A 36 52.64 -3.01 3.50
N LEU A 37 53.17 -2.02 4.23
CA LEU A 37 52.78 -0.60 4.06
C LEU A 37 53.16 -0.03 2.70
N ARG A 38 54.32 -0.41 2.15
CA ARG A 38 54.76 0.00 0.81
C ARG A 38 53.87 -0.61 -0.27
N GLN A 39 53.50 -1.89 -0.12
CA GLN A 39 52.60 -2.58 -1.04
C GLN A 39 51.20 -1.97 -1.02
N ALA A 40 50.62 -1.73 0.16
CA ALA A 40 49.34 -1.03 0.30
C ALA A 40 49.39 0.36 -0.33
N SER A 41 50.44 1.15 -0.04
CA SER A 41 50.62 2.49 -0.63
C SER A 41 50.77 2.44 -2.16
N TYR A 42 51.43 1.42 -2.71
CA TYR A 42 51.55 1.22 -4.15
C TYR A 42 50.21 0.90 -4.80
N LEU A 43 49.42 0.00 -4.20
CA LEU A 43 48.08 -0.36 -4.66
C LEU A 43 47.13 0.84 -4.62
N ALA A 44 47.15 1.62 -3.54
CA ALA A 44 46.34 2.83 -3.43
C ALA A 44 46.74 3.92 -4.46
N ASN A 45 48.04 4.12 -4.71
CA ASN A 45 48.49 5.04 -5.76
C ASN A 45 48.09 4.57 -7.17
N ARG A 46 48.12 3.26 -7.44
CA ARG A 46 47.67 2.67 -8.71
C ARG A 46 46.16 2.82 -8.88
N CYS A 47 45.39 2.64 -7.80
CA CYS A 47 43.96 2.93 -7.77
C CYS A 47 43.68 4.39 -8.14
N GLY A 48 44.32 5.36 -7.49
CA GLY A 48 44.12 6.79 -7.81
C GLY A 48 44.41 7.15 -9.26
N ASN A 49 45.43 6.53 -9.87
CA ASN A 49 45.74 6.72 -11.30
C ASN A 49 44.69 6.11 -12.23
N LEU A 50 44.14 4.94 -11.88
CA LEU A 50 43.08 4.29 -12.64
C LEU A 50 41.75 5.04 -12.52
N ALA A 51 41.44 5.57 -11.34
CA ALA A 51 40.30 6.45 -11.11
C ALA A 51 40.40 7.75 -11.94
N ALA A 52 41.57 8.39 -11.99
CA ALA A 52 41.81 9.56 -12.84
C ALA A 52 41.67 9.24 -14.33
N ARG A 53 42.12 8.04 -14.76
CA ARG A 53 41.90 7.57 -16.14
C ARG A 53 40.43 7.33 -16.43
N TYR A 54 39.66 6.76 -15.50
CA TYR A 54 38.22 6.63 -15.66
C TYR A 54 37.53 7.99 -15.81
N GLN A 55 37.91 9.02 -15.05
CA GLN A 55 37.33 10.35 -15.22
C GLN A 55 37.50 10.88 -16.65
N GLN A 56 38.64 10.59 -17.28
CA GLN A 56 38.95 10.98 -18.65
C GLN A 56 38.29 10.09 -19.71
N THR A 57 38.29 8.77 -19.51
CA THR A 57 37.88 7.81 -20.55
C THR A 57 36.45 7.28 -20.40
N LYS A 58 35.85 7.44 -19.22
CA LYS A 58 34.55 6.87 -18.80
C LYS A 58 34.45 5.34 -18.99
N GLN A 59 35.58 4.63 -19.09
CA GLN A 59 35.63 3.17 -19.27
C GLN A 59 35.56 2.43 -17.93
N LEU A 60 34.50 1.64 -17.74
CA LEU A 60 34.25 0.87 -16.50
C LEU A 60 35.40 -0.06 -16.08
N ASP A 61 36.15 -0.64 -17.01
CA ASP A 61 37.29 -1.54 -16.71
C ASP A 61 38.40 -0.86 -15.88
N HIS A 62 38.63 0.44 -16.08
CA HIS A 62 39.56 1.19 -15.24
C HIS A 62 39.02 1.37 -13.81
N LEU A 63 37.70 1.50 -13.68
CA LEU A 63 37.01 1.71 -12.40
C LEU A 63 36.99 0.43 -11.57
N GLU A 64 36.72 -0.72 -12.19
CA GLU A 64 36.74 -2.04 -11.55
C GLU A 64 38.14 -2.41 -11.05
N LYS A 65 39.18 -2.19 -11.87
CA LYS A 65 40.58 -2.41 -11.46
C LYS A 65 41.03 -1.46 -10.36
N ALA A 66 40.54 -0.21 -10.36
CA ALA A 66 40.79 0.73 -9.29
C ALA A 66 40.19 0.23 -7.97
N ALA A 67 38.92 -0.21 -8.00
CA ALA A 67 38.23 -0.75 -6.83
C ALA A 67 38.93 -1.98 -6.25
N GLU A 68 39.31 -2.95 -7.09
CA GLU A 68 40.02 -4.16 -6.65
C GLU A 68 41.36 -3.83 -5.99
N MET A 69 42.13 -2.88 -6.54
CA MET A 69 43.38 -2.43 -5.92
C MET A 69 43.17 -1.68 -4.60
N ALA A 70 42.06 -0.93 -4.47
CA ALA A 70 41.69 -0.28 -3.22
C ALA A 70 41.34 -1.32 -2.15
N LYS A 71 40.57 -2.36 -2.49
CA LYS A 71 40.24 -3.48 -1.60
C LYS A 71 41.49 -4.22 -1.12
N GLN A 72 42.38 -4.59 -2.03
CA GLN A 72 43.61 -5.30 -1.69
C GLN A 72 44.54 -4.45 -0.81
N SER A 73 44.60 -3.14 -1.07
CA SER A 73 45.30 -2.21 -0.17
C SER A 73 44.69 -2.21 1.23
N LEU A 74 43.36 -2.22 1.32
CA LEU A 74 42.60 -2.20 2.57
C LEU A 74 42.80 -3.47 3.40
N ASP A 75 42.68 -4.64 2.76
CA ASP A 75 42.87 -5.95 3.40
C ASP A 75 44.27 -6.07 4.03
N ILE A 76 45.30 -5.60 3.33
CA ILE A 76 46.68 -5.57 3.86
C ILE A 76 46.78 -4.67 5.10
N ILE A 77 46.10 -3.53 5.11
CA ILE A 77 46.16 -2.56 6.22
C ILE A 77 45.43 -3.11 7.45
N VAL A 78 44.21 -3.63 7.28
CA VAL A 78 43.38 -4.19 8.37
C VAL A 78 44.07 -5.38 9.03
N THR A 79 44.67 -6.26 8.21
CA THR A 79 45.28 -7.49 8.70
C THR A 79 46.58 -7.23 9.47
N VAL A 80 47.35 -6.20 9.08
CA VAL A 80 48.70 -5.96 9.62
C VAL A 80 48.74 -4.87 10.69
N PHE A 81 47.80 -3.92 10.71
CA PHE A 81 47.79 -2.77 11.63
C PHE A 81 46.43 -2.49 12.29
N PRO A 82 45.87 -3.43 13.08
CA PRO A 82 44.55 -3.25 13.70
C PRO A 82 44.51 -2.18 14.82
N ASP A 83 45.61 -1.93 15.55
CA ASP A 83 45.59 -1.15 16.81
C ASP A 83 46.51 0.10 16.85
N SER A 84 47.24 0.44 15.77
CA SER A 84 48.29 1.46 15.83
C SER A 84 47.88 2.81 15.23
N SER A 85 47.27 3.67 16.05
CA SER A 85 46.77 5.01 15.68
C SER A 85 47.77 5.91 14.92
N SER A 86 49.08 5.81 15.19
CA SER A 86 50.12 6.63 14.56
C SER A 86 50.63 6.12 13.19
N SER A 87 50.26 4.91 12.77
CA SER A 87 50.68 4.33 11.47
C SER A 87 49.60 4.43 10.39
N ILE A 88 48.43 4.98 10.73
CA ILE A 88 47.24 4.98 9.87
C ILE A 88 47.19 6.22 8.96
N ASP A 89 47.91 7.30 9.23
CA ASP A 89 47.77 8.60 8.54
C ASP A 89 48.12 8.60 7.04
N ARG A 90 49.21 7.94 6.64
CA ARG A 90 49.58 7.82 5.21
C ARG A 90 48.59 6.93 4.45
N PRO A 91 48.21 5.75 4.96
CA PRO A 91 47.14 4.94 4.38
C PRO A 91 45.77 5.65 4.33
N ARG A 92 45.39 6.43 5.35
CA ARG A 92 44.12 7.21 5.43
C ARG A 92 43.94 8.15 4.25
N VAL A 93 44.97 8.93 3.93
CA VAL A 93 44.96 9.89 2.81
C VAL A 93 44.87 9.18 1.45
N LEU A 94 45.49 8.01 1.33
CA LEU A 94 45.55 7.25 0.08
C LEU A 94 44.26 6.44 -0.17
N ILE A 95 43.61 5.91 0.88
CA ILE A 95 42.29 5.26 0.82
C ILE A 95 41.21 6.28 0.44
N GLY A 96 41.18 7.45 1.07
CA GLY A 96 40.18 8.49 0.77
C GLY A 96 40.16 8.88 -0.72
N ARG A 97 41.33 9.03 -1.35
CA ARG A 97 41.45 9.37 -2.78
C ARG A 97 41.18 8.20 -3.73
N ALA A 98 41.44 6.97 -3.29
CA ALA A 98 41.23 5.74 -4.05
C ALA A 98 39.75 5.33 -4.09
N VAL A 99 39.04 5.52 -2.97
CA VAL A 99 37.72 4.96 -2.74
C VAL A 99 36.60 5.88 -3.24
N GLU A 100 36.78 7.21 -3.28
CA GLU A 100 35.79 8.17 -3.84
C GLU A 100 35.28 7.80 -5.24
N TRP A 101 36.05 7.04 -6.01
CA TRP A 101 35.72 6.65 -7.38
C TRP A 101 35.30 5.19 -7.52
N SER A 102 35.36 4.39 -6.45
CA SER A 102 34.97 2.98 -6.54
C SER A 102 33.46 2.84 -6.85
N PRO A 103 33.07 1.98 -7.82
CA PRO A 103 31.66 1.69 -8.07
C PRO A 103 31.12 0.62 -7.12
N ASN A 104 32.01 -0.04 -6.36
CA ASN A 104 31.68 -1.17 -5.51
C ASN A 104 31.40 -0.68 -4.09
N ILE A 105 30.12 -0.76 -3.71
CA ILE A 105 29.58 -0.30 -2.44
C ILE A 105 30.17 -1.02 -1.22
N GLY A 106 30.51 -2.31 -1.35
CA GLY A 106 31.15 -3.06 -0.27
C GLY A 106 32.55 -2.53 0.04
N ILE A 107 33.29 -2.13 -0.99
CA ILE A 107 34.62 -1.51 -0.85
C ILE A 107 34.49 -0.10 -0.24
N LEU A 108 33.48 0.66 -0.66
CA LEU A 108 33.22 1.99 -0.09
C LEU A 108 32.86 1.90 1.41
N MET A 109 31.95 0.99 1.78
CA MET A 109 31.49 0.79 3.16
C MET A 109 32.64 0.36 4.07
N GLU A 110 33.48 -0.58 3.63
CA GLU A 110 34.61 -1.05 4.44
C GLU A 110 35.66 0.05 4.64
N ALA A 111 35.94 0.83 3.60
CA ALA A 111 36.80 1.99 3.71
C ALA A 111 36.23 3.05 4.66
N ALA A 112 34.92 3.31 4.62
CA ALA A 112 34.27 4.22 5.56
C ALA A 112 34.37 3.70 7.00
N ARG A 113 34.16 2.40 7.26
CA ARG A 113 34.34 1.79 8.59
C ARG A 113 35.73 2.05 9.16
N ILE A 114 36.76 1.81 8.35
CA ILE A 114 38.15 1.98 8.78
C ILE A 114 38.47 3.46 9.02
N LEU A 115 37.96 4.35 8.16
CA LEU A 115 38.14 5.78 8.35
C LEU A 115 37.40 6.28 9.61
N VAL A 116 36.17 5.81 9.88
CA VAL A 116 35.44 6.09 11.12
C VAL A 116 36.23 5.58 12.33
N PHE A 117 36.57 4.29 12.37
CA PHE A 117 37.38 3.70 13.46
C PHE A 117 38.68 4.45 13.70
N SER A 118 39.36 4.90 12.63
CA SER A 118 40.56 5.73 12.73
C SER A 118 40.29 7.11 13.34
N THR A 119 39.16 7.75 13.01
CA THR A 119 38.79 9.05 13.59
C THR A 119 38.44 8.93 15.07
N GLU A 120 37.80 7.83 15.48
CA GLU A 120 37.45 7.56 16.89
C GLU A 120 38.71 7.29 17.74
N THR A 121 39.68 6.55 17.19
CA THR A 121 40.91 6.14 17.90
C THR A 121 42.01 7.19 17.92
N SER A 122 42.15 8.00 16.86
CA SER A 122 43.19 9.03 16.76
C SER A 122 42.75 10.42 17.25
N GLY A 123 41.44 10.68 17.33
CA GLY A 123 40.87 12.01 17.60
C GLY A 123 41.03 13.02 16.44
N GLU A 124 41.80 12.69 15.41
CA GLU A 124 41.98 13.54 14.22
C GLU A 124 40.89 13.25 13.18
N ARG A 125 40.06 14.26 12.89
CA ARG A 125 38.96 14.17 11.91
C ARG A 125 39.48 14.23 10.48
N PHE A 126 38.94 13.39 9.59
CA PHE A 126 39.34 13.33 8.19
C PHE A 126 38.44 14.18 7.29
N SER A 127 39.02 15.14 6.57
CA SER A 127 38.29 16.13 5.76
C SER A 127 37.42 15.54 4.66
N HIS A 128 37.76 14.36 4.14
CA HIS A 128 37.00 13.70 3.05
C HIS A 128 36.02 12.63 3.53
N LEU A 129 35.97 12.31 4.84
CA LEU A 129 35.08 11.26 5.34
C LEU A 129 33.61 11.61 5.11
N GLY A 130 33.22 12.87 5.35
CA GLY A 130 31.86 13.35 5.06
C GLY A 130 31.50 13.21 3.57
N SER A 131 32.43 13.52 2.67
CA SER A 131 32.21 13.37 1.22
C SER A 131 32.09 11.91 0.79
N LEU A 132 32.93 11.02 1.35
CA LEU A 132 32.85 9.59 1.08
C LEU A 132 31.51 9.00 1.55
N LEU A 133 31.05 9.37 2.75
CA LEU A 133 29.76 8.93 3.29
C LEU A 133 28.59 9.41 2.43
N SER A 134 28.65 10.65 1.90
CA SER A 134 27.66 11.12 0.91
C SER A 134 27.68 10.27 -0.38
N VAL A 135 28.86 9.94 -0.91
CA VAL A 135 28.97 9.07 -2.09
C VAL A 135 28.41 7.68 -1.81
N ILE A 136 28.65 7.11 -0.63
CA ILE A 136 28.07 5.82 -0.23
C ILE A 136 26.55 5.90 -0.21
N SER A 137 26.00 6.96 0.40
CA SER A 137 24.56 7.20 0.43
C SER A 137 23.96 7.25 -0.99
N ASP A 138 24.55 8.02 -1.91
CA ASP A 138 24.11 8.08 -3.31
C ASP A 138 24.11 6.70 -3.98
N ARG A 139 25.12 5.87 -3.70
CA ARG A 139 25.24 4.52 -4.27
C ARG A 139 24.24 3.54 -3.69
N LEU A 140 23.96 3.65 -2.39
CA LEU A 140 22.93 2.87 -1.72
C LEU A 140 21.55 3.22 -2.29
N GLU A 141 21.27 4.52 -2.48
CA GLU A 141 20.04 4.99 -3.11
C GLU A 141 19.86 4.44 -4.54
N LEU A 142 20.94 4.44 -5.34
CA LEU A 142 20.93 3.84 -6.68
C LEU A 142 20.74 2.31 -6.63
N ARG A 143 21.33 1.62 -5.66
CA ARG A 143 21.17 0.18 -5.47
C ARG A 143 19.74 -0.16 -5.05
N PHE A 144 19.12 0.64 -4.18
CA PHE A 144 17.70 0.53 -3.86
C PHE A 144 16.86 0.59 -5.14
N GLY A 145 17.17 1.50 -6.07
CA GLY A 145 16.47 1.56 -7.36
C GLY A 145 16.56 0.28 -8.19
N GLN A 146 17.64 -0.48 -8.04
CA GLN A 146 17.89 -1.73 -8.75
C GLN A 146 17.31 -2.96 -8.03
N THR A 147 17.22 -2.94 -6.70
CA THR A 147 16.89 -4.12 -5.87
C THR A 147 15.56 -4.01 -5.15
N GLY A 148 15.09 -2.80 -4.85
CA GLY A 148 13.98 -2.53 -3.95
C GLY A 148 14.30 -2.80 -2.46
N ARG A 149 15.57 -2.96 -2.11
CA ARG A 149 15.99 -3.37 -0.77
C ARG A 149 15.92 -2.23 0.24
N ILE A 150 15.03 -2.32 1.23
CA ILE A 150 14.79 -1.23 2.19
C ILE A 150 16.02 -0.91 3.05
N GLU A 151 16.87 -1.90 3.34
CA GLU A 151 18.11 -1.70 4.09
C GLU A 151 19.07 -0.73 3.38
N ASP A 152 19.00 -0.64 2.05
CA ASP A 152 19.83 0.33 1.31
C ASP A 152 19.46 1.77 1.68
N ILE A 153 18.16 2.07 1.83
CA ILE A 153 17.70 3.38 2.28
C ILE A 153 18.05 3.62 3.76
N GLN A 154 17.96 2.58 4.60
CA GLN A 154 18.34 2.67 6.01
C GLN A 154 19.84 2.98 6.19
N ASP A 155 20.70 2.24 5.49
CA ASP A 155 22.15 2.44 5.49
C ASP A 155 22.51 3.82 4.90
N ALA A 156 21.80 4.28 3.87
CA ALA A 156 22.03 5.58 3.23
C ALA A 156 21.73 6.74 4.20
N VAL A 157 20.62 6.65 4.93
CA VAL A 157 20.27 7.58 6.01
C VAL A 157 21.39 7.60 7.06
N GLY A 158 21.83 6.45 7.55
CA GLY A 158 22.91 6.36 8.55
C GLY A 158 24.22 6.99 8.07
N CYS A 159 24.58 6.78 6.79
CA CYS A 159 25.77 7.41 6.19
C CYS A 159 25.67 8.94 6.20
N LEU A 160 24.52 9.51 5.84
CA LEU A 160 24.35 10.97 5.84
C LEU A 160 24.27 11.58 7.24
N GLU A 161 23.63 10.90 8.19
CA GLU A 161 23.64 11.32 9.60
C GLU A 161 25.07 11.43 10.12
N MET A 162 25.91 10.42 9.85
CA MET A 162 27.33 10.47 10.19
C MET A 162 28.08 11.55 9.41
N ALA A 163 27.77 11.75 8.13
CA ALA A 163 28.40 12.78 7.30
C ALA A 163 28.11 14.21 7.79
N LEU A 164 26.96 14.44 8.43
CA LEU A 164 26.58 15.73 9.02
C LEU A 164 27.27 16.02 10.34
N GLN A 165 27.70 15.00 11.07
CA GLN A 165 28.53 15.16 12.26
C GLN A 165 29.96 15.62 11.91
N MET A 166 30.37 15.49 10.64
CA MET A 166 31.65 15.97 10.13
C MET A 166 31.54 17.43 9.70
N HIS A 167 32.50 18.29 10.08
CA HIS A 167 32.51 19.69 9.63
C HIS A 167 32.50 19.78 8.09
N SER A 168 31.57 20.55 7.54
CA SER A 168 31.46 20.82 6.12
C SER A 168 31.25 22.30 5.85
N ASP A 169 31.84 22.78 4.76
CA ASP A 169 31.65 24.16 4.30
C ASP A 169 30.19 24.42 3.85
N ASP A 170 29.48 23.38 3.37
CA ASP A 170 28.08 23.45 2.90
C ASP A 170 27.22 22.31 3.49
N PRO A 171 26.77 22.41 4.75
CA PRO A 171 26.00 21.35 5.41
C PRO A 171 24.62 21.15 4.76
N TRP A 172 24.04 22.22 4.22
CA TRP A 172 22.65 22.24 3.75
C TRP A 172 22.37 21.23 2.61
N GLN A 173 23.33 20.95 1.71
CA GLN A 173 23.14 19.93 0.65
C GLN A 173 22.94 18.53 1.24
N ARG A 174 23.78 18.16 2.20
CA ARG A 174 23.67 16.88 2.91
C ARG A 174 22.38 16.80 3.72
N GLN A 175 21.97 17.92 4.31
CA GLN A 175 20.72 18.03 5.05
C GLN A 175 19.49 17.85 4.15
N ILE A 176 19.47 18.45 2.95
CA ILE A 176 18.39 18.24 1.96
C ILE A 176 18.32 16.77 1.55
N HIS A 177 19.48 16.17 1.24
CA HIS A 177 19.54 14.77 0.83
C HIS A 177 19.08 13.83 1.93
N LEU A 178 19.55 14.03 3.16
CA LEU A 178 19.10 13.28 4.33
C LEU A 178 17.60 13.42 4.52
N ALA A 179 17.08 14.65 4.44
CA ALA A 179 15.66 14.89 4.58
C ALA A 179 14.86 14.14 3.50
N SER A 180 15.34 14.07 2.25
CA SER A 180 14.73 13.30 1.16
C SER A 180 14.75 11.78 1.39
N LEU A 181 15.82 11.24 1.97
CA LEU A 181 15.92 9.81 2.29
C LEU A 181 15.04 9.43 3.49
N LEU A 182 15.00 10.26 4.53
CA LEU A 182 14.06 10.12 5.65
C LEU A 182 12.62 10.13 5.15
N ASP A 183 12.34 10.98 4.17
CA ASP A 183 11.05 11.05 3.50
C ASP A 183 10.66 9.75 2.81
N THR A 184 11.60 9.21 2.04
CA THR A 184 11.44 7.96 1.29
C THR A 184 11.27 6.79 2.26
N ARG A 185 12.08 6.76 3.32
CA ARG A 185 12.01 5.75 4.39
C ARG A 185 10.69 5.82 5.14
N SER A 186 10.19 7.03 5.45
CA SER A 186 8.86 7.22 6.06
C SER A 186 7.76 6.70 5.14
N SER A 187 7.81 7.01 3.85
CA SER A 187 6.84 6.50 2.88
C SER A 187 6.86 4.97 2.74
N LEU A 188 8.02 4.33 2.90
CA LEU A 188 8.15 2.87 2.87
C LEU A 188 7.69 2.19 4.16
N THR A 189 8.00 2.77 5.32
CA THR A 189 7.80 2.13 6.63
C THR A 189 6.53 2.60 7.36
N GLY A 190 5.97 3.72 6.94
CA GLY A 190 4.97 4.46 7.71
C GLY A 190 5.51 5.09 8.99
N ASN A 191 6.84 5.20 9.16
CA ASN A 191 7.44 5.83 10.33
C ASN A 191 7.22 7.35 10.32
N VAL A 192 6.39 7.83 11.25
CA VAL A 192 6.05 9.25 11.39
C VAL A 192 7.25 10.05 11.92
N GLU A 193 8.13 9.45 12.72
CA GLU A 193 9.31 10.17 13.25
C GLU A 193 10.31 10.51 12.15
N ASP A 194 10.46 9.63 11.15
CA ASP A 194 11.28 9.94 9.97
C ASP A 194 10.70 11.12 9.19
N LEU A 195 9.37 11.21 9.08
CA LEU A 195 8.72 12.34 8.44
C LEU A 195 8.89 13.63 9.23
N ASN A 196 8.77 13.58 10.56
CA ASN A 196 9.02 14.72 11.44
C ASN A 196 10.47 15.20 11.34
N ALA A 197 11.43 14.28 11.43
CA ALA A 197 12.85 14.58 11.26
C ALA A 197 13.14 15.18 9.88
N SER A 198 12.49 14.67 8.83
CA SER A 198 12.58 15.22 7.48
C SER A 198 12.07 16.67 7.38
N ILE A 199 10.96 16.98 8.06
CA ILE A 199 10.39 18.35 8.14
C ILE A 199 11.35 19.27 8.90
N GLU A 200 11.78 18.88 10.10
CA GLU A 200 12.69 19.66 10.95
C GLU A 200 14.01 19.99 10.24
N MET A 201 14.60 18.98 9.59
CA MET A 201 15.85 19.14 8.84
C MET A 201 15.69 20.14 7.69
N THR A 202 14.53 20.17 7.03
CA THR A 202 14.31 21.11 5.93
C THR A 202 13.99 22.52 6.40
N GLU A 203 13.30 22.69 7.53
CA GLU A 203 13.17 24.00 8.17
C GLU A 203 14.55 24.58 8.54
N LEU A 204 15.45 23.73 9.07
CA LEU A 204 16.83 24.14 9.37
C LEU A 204 17.60 24.57 8.12
N VAL A 205 17.47 23.82 7.02
CA VAL A 205 18.06 24.19 5.72
C VAL A 205 17.52 25.54 5.25
N LEU A 206 16.20 25.76 5.33
CA LEU A 206 15.58 27.00 4.86
C LEU A 206 16.05 28.24 5.65
N ALA A 207 16.47 28.05 6.91
CA ALA A 207 17.07 29.12 7.70
C ALA A 207 18.50 29.50 7.24
N THR A 208 19.19 28.62 6.51
CA THR A 208 20.60 28.78 6.13
C THR A 208 20.84 28.97 4.63
N ILE A 209 19.93 28.46 3.80
CA ILE A 209 20.07 28.54 2.34
C ILE A 209 20.04 30.00 1.85
N PRO A 210 20.94 30.42 0.94
CA PRO A 210 20.90 31.77 0.40
C PRO A 210 19.61 32.06 -0.36
N LYS A 211 19.05 33.26 -0.20
CA LYS A 211 17.78 33.67 -0.84
C LYS A 211 17.76 33.58 -2.37
N ASN A 212 18.93 33.65 -3.00
CA ASN A 212 19.08 33.59 -4.45
C ASN A 212 19.56 32.20 -4.94
N HIS A 213 19.54 31.19 -4.07
CA HIS A 213 19.97 29.85 -4.42
C HIS A 213 18.90 29.14 -5.27
N GLY A 214 19.32 28.46 -6.35
CA GLY A 214 18.39 27.80 -7.29
C GLY A 214 17.51 26.74 -6.64
N ASP A 215 17.99 26.10 -5.58
CA ASP A 215 17.27 25.04 -4.87
C ASP A 215 16.27 25.54 -3.81
N LEU A 216 16.21 26.85 -3.53
CA LEU A 216 15.32 27.41 -2.49
C LEU A 216 13.86 27.06 -2.76
N VAL A 217 13.36 27.35 -3.96
CA VAL A 217 11.95 27.13 -4.33
C VAL A 217 11.58 25.65 -4.23
N ILE A 218 12.43 24.76 -4.75
CA ILE A 218 12.22 23.31 -4.70
C ILE A 218 12.24 22.79 -3.26
N THR A 219 13.13 23.32 -2.42
CA THR A 219 13.23 22.93 -1.00
C THR A 219 11.96 23.32 -0.23
N ILE A 220 11.43 24.52 -0.47
CA ILE A 220 10.16 24.96 0.14
C ILE A 220 8.98 24.12 -0.38
N LEU A 221 8.95 23.81 -1.68
CA LEU A 221 7.90 22.93 -2.25
C LEU A 221 7.92 21.55 -1.61
N ASN A 222 9.09 20.94 -1.47
CA ASN A 222 9.24 19.64 -0.83
C ASN A 222 8.81 19.66 0.64
N LEU A 223 9.06 20.77 1.36
CA LEU A 223 8.53 20.96 2.71
C LEU A 223 7.00 20.97 2.73
N GLY A 224 6.37 21.68 1.80
CA GLY A 224 4.90 21.66 1.64
C GLY A 224 4.37 20.25 1.35
N ASP A 225 5.04 19.47 0.51
CA ASP A 225 4.67 18.08 0.19
C ASP A 225 4.86 17.12 1.39
N ARG A 226 5.77 17.43 2.32
CA ARG A 226 5.96 16.67 3.58
C ARG A 226 4.87 16.94 4.59
N PHE A 227 4.50 18.20 4.79
CA PHE A 227 3.35 18.55 5.62
C PHE A 227 2.06 17.92 5.08
N GLU A 228 1.86 17.92 3.77
CA GLU A 228 0.72 17.23 3.15
C GLU A 228 0.71 15.72 3.42
N ARG A 229 1.87 15.05 3.39
CA ARG A 229 1.95 13.63 3.76
C ARG A 229 1.71 13.38 5.24
N ARG A 230 2.20 14.26 6.12
CA ARG A 230 1.91 14.17 7.55
C ARG A 230 0.43 14.39 7.84
N PHE A 231 -0.21 15.27 7.07
CA PHE A 231 -1.66 15.43 7.06
C PHE A 231 -2.38 14.13 6.65
N ILE A 232 -1.96 13.45 5.57
CA ILE A 232 -2.58 12.17 5.15
C ILE A 232 -2.49 11.12 6.27
N GLN A 233 -1.36 11.05 6.97
CA GLN A 233 -1.15 10.08 8.05
C GLN A 233 -1.90 10.44 9.34
N SER A 234 -1.95 11.72 9.71
CA SER A 234 -2.40 12.15 11.04
C SER A 234 -3.79 12.81 11.05
N GLN A 235 -4.27 13.24 9.88
CA GLN A 235 -5.52 13.98 9.64
C GLN A 235 -5.62 15.30 10.42
N HIS A 236 -4.51 15.84 10.94
CA HIS A 236 -4.49 17.15 11.60
C HIS A 236 -4.53 18.28 10.56
N THR A 237 -5.64 19.03 10.52
CA THR A 237 -5.85 20.13 9.57
C THR A 237 -4.76 21.21 9.59
N HIS A 238 -4.08 21.40 10.72
CA HIS A 238 -2.95 22.32 10.84
C HIS A 238 -1.83 22.00 9.84
N ASP A 239 -1.53 20.73 9.61
CA ASP A 239 -0.50 20.31 8.66
C ASP A 239 -0.89 20.66 7.21
N LEU A 240 -2.17 20.59 6.89
CA LEU A 240 -2.65 20.96 5.57
C LEU A 240 -2.60 22.48 5.34
N ASP A 241 -2.95 23.27 6.36
CA ASP A 241 -2.79 24.73 6.30
C ASP A 241 -1.32 25.14 6.17
N GLU A 242 -0.43 24.45 6.88
CA GLU A 242 1.01 24.64 6.80
C GLU A 242 1.55 24.23 5.41
N ALA A 243 1.08 23.12 4.84
CA ALA A 243 1.41 22.71 3.49
C ALA A 243 1.03 23.78 2.45
N ILE A 244 -0.17 24.37 2.57
CA ILE A 244 -0.64 25.47 1.72
C ILE A 244 0.24 26.70 1.93
N ARG A 245 0.55 27.07 3.17
CA ARG A 245 1.40 28.22 3.50
C ARG A 245 2.78 28.08 2.88
N ARG A 246 3.45 26.95 3.06
CA ARG A 246 4.78 26.70 2.47
C ARG A 246 4.76 26.73 0.95
N THR A 247 3.74 26.16 0.33
CA THR A 247 3.65 26.22 -1.13
C THR A 247 3.41 27.66 -1.64
N ASN A 248 2.72 28.51 -0.88
CA ASN A 248 2.66 29.95 -1.15
C ASN A 248 4.00 30.66 -0.91
N ASP A 249 4.74 30.32 0.15
CA ASP A 249 6.10 30.85 0.39
C ASP A 249 7.02 30.54 -0.81
N ALA A 250 6.90 29.34 -1.40
CA ALA A 250 7.65 28.95 -2.59
C ALA A 250 7.30 29.82 -3.81
N ARG A 251 6.00 30.11 -4.02
CA ARG A 251 5.53 31.02 -5.08
C ARG A 251 6.14 32.41 -4.90
N ASP A 252 6.11 32.93 -3.68
CA ASP A 252 6.57 34.30 -3.39
C ASP A 252 8.11 34.42 -3.47
N ALA A 253 8.83 33.31 -3.26
CA ALA A 253 10.28 33.21 -3.47
C ALA A 253 10.69 33.02 -4.95
N THR A 254 9.74 32.74 -5.84
CA THR A 254 10.02 32.46 -7.25
C THR A 254 10.25 33.76 -8.03
N ILE A 255 11.24 33.75 -8.93
CA ILE A 255 11.57 34.93 -9.74
C ILE A 255 10.52 35.08 -10.87
N PRO A 256 10.08 36.31 -11.21
CA PRO A 256 9.15 36.50 -12.32
C PRO A 256 9.67 35.91 -13.63
N GLY A 257 8.87 35.05 -14.27
CA GLY A 257 9.22 34.36 -15.52
C GLY A 257 9.89 32.99 -15.34
N ASP A 258 10.04 32.51 -14.10
CA ASP A 258 10.51 31.15 -13.83
C ASP A 258 9.48 30.11 -14.30
N GLU A 259 9.95 29.05 -14.97
CA GLU A 259 9.11 27.97 -15.51
C GLU A 259 8.46 27.10 -14.42
N SER A 260 8.96 27.16 -13.18
CA SER A 260 8.44 26.40 -12.04
C SER A 260 7.10 26.93 -11.49
N VAL A 261 6.71 28.18 -11.82
CA VAL A 261 5.46 28.80 -11.34
C VAL A 261 4.25 27.93 -11.63
N GLY A 262 4.17 27.32 -12.80
CA GLY A 262 3.08 26.42 -13.17
C GLY A 262 2.94 25.23 -12.21
N ILE A 263 4.05 24.58 -11.86
CA ILE A 263 4.05 23.45 -10.92
C ILE A 263 3.66 23.90 -9.52
N ILE A 264 4.15 25.07 -9.07
CA ILE A 264 3.82 25.63 -7.76
C ILE A 264 2.31 25.85 -7.64
N LEU A 265 1.70 26.48 -8.65
CA LEU A 265 0.25 26.71 -8.69
C LEU A 265 -0.54 25.40 -8.75
N CYS A 266 -0.04 24.38 -9.45
CA CYS A 266 -0.60 23.03 -9.41
C CYS A 266 -0.53 22.39 -8.02
N SER A 267 0.58 22.58 -7.29
CA SER A 267 0.73 22.09 -5.92
C SER A 267 -0.22 22.81 -4.96
N ILE A 268 -0.38 24.14 -5.08
CA ILE A 268 -1.33 24.91 -4.26
C ILE A 268 -2.76 24.42 -4.50
N SER A 269 -3.15 24.29 -5.77
CA SER A 269 -4.50 23.82 -6.11
C SER A 269 -4.78 22.41 -5.57
N GLY A 270 -3.81 21.49 -5.59
CA GLY A 270 -4.02 20.13 -5.05
C GLY A 270 -4.25 20.14 -3.55
N LYS A 271 -3.48 20.96 -2.81
CA LYS A 271 -3.64 21.11 -1.36
C LYS A 271 -4.97 21.79 -1.00
N MET A 272 -5.44 22.75 -1.80
CA MET A 272 -6.78 23.35 -1.62
C MET A 272 -7.92 22.37 -1.88
N GLU A 273 -7.82 21.53 -2.91
CA GLU A 273 -8.81 20.46 -3.19
C GLU A 273 -8.89 19.48 -2.02
N LYS A 274 -7.74 19.07 -1.46
CA LYS A 274 -7.70 18.24 -0.25
C LYS A 274 -8.36 18.91 0.94
N ARG A 275 -8.17 20.23 1.12
CA ARG A 275 -8.82 20.97 2.21
C ARG A 275 -10.33 21.08 1.99
N TYR A 276 -10.78 21.19 0.75
CA TYR A 276 -12.18 21.08 0.40
C TYR A 276 -12.76 19.72 0.82
N THR A 277 -12.12 18.60 0.46
CA THR A 277 -12.60 17.25 0.82
C THR A 277 -12.79 17.08 2.33
N GLN A 278 -11.98 17.77 3.14
CA GLN A 278 -12.00 17.67 4.60
C GLN A 278 -13.01 18.62 5.26
N THR A 279 -13.13 19.85 4.74
CA THR A 279 -13.91 20.91 5.36
C THR A 279 -15.28 21.13 4.72
N GLY A 280 -15.48 20.62 3.50
CA GLY A 280 -16.62 20.96 2.64
C GLY A 280 -16.61 22.40 2.13
N SER A 281 -15.51 23.15 2.29
CA SER A 281 -15.43 24.57 1.92
C SER A 281 -15.41 24.76 0.40
N HIS A 282 -16.56 25.05 -0.22
CA HIS A 282 -16.65 25.28 -1.67
C HIS A 282 -15.74 26.42 -2.16
N ASP A 283 -15.42 27.40 -1.32
CA ASP A 283 -14.46 28.47 -1.65
C ASP A 283 -13.06 27.91 -1.93
N ASP A 284 -12.63 26.87 -1.21
CA ASP A 284 -11.34 26.21 -1.44
C ASP A 284 -11.32 25.43 -2.75
N LEU A 285 -12.44 24.78 -3.11
CA LEU A 285 -12.54 24.11 -4.40
C LEU A 285 -12.51 25.11 -5.56
N HIS A 286 -13.24 26.23 -5.45
CA HIS A 286 -13.21 27.27 -6.47
C HIS A 286 -11.80 27.86 -6.64
N LYS A 287 -11.11 28.18 -5.54
CA LYS A 287 -9.71 28.63 -5.57
C LYS A 287 -8.78 27.57 -6.16
N SER A 288 -8.99 26.30 -5.84
CA SER A 288 -8.24 25.19 -6.43
C SER A 288 -8.35 25.18 -7.96
N ILE A 289 -9.55 25.37 -8.49
CA ILE A 289 -9.79 25.43 -9.94
C ILE A 289 -9.17 26.69 -10.54
N GLU A 290 -9.28 27.84 -9.90
CA GLU A 290 -8.66 29.09 -10.34
C GLU A 290 -7.14 28.94 -10.45
N PHE A 291 -6.48 28.42 -9.42
CA PHE A 291 -5.03 28.16 -9.45
C PHE A 291 -4.64 27.12 -10.50
N ALA A 292 -5.45 26.08 -10.74
CA ALA A 292 -5.17 25.10 -11.80
C ALA A 292 -5.31 25.70 -13.22
N LYS A 293 -6.28 26.61 -13.41
CA LYS A 293 -6.43 27.37 -14.65
C LYS A 293 -5.26 28.34 -14.86
N GLU A 294 -4.87 29.07 -13.81
CA GLU A 294 -3.72 29.96 -13.83
C GLU A 294 -2.43 29.20 -14.16
N ALA A 295 -2.19 28.05 -13.50
CA ALA A 295 -1.05 27.18 -13.77
C ALA A 295 -0.94 26.81 -15.25
N THR A 296 -2.08 26.46 -15.87
CA THR A 296 -2.14 26.10 -17.29
C THR A 296 -1.92 27.32 -18.20
N ALA A 297 -2.40 28.49 -17.80
CA ALA A 297 -2.23 29.72 -18.58
C ALA A 297 -0.79 30.26 -18.58
N VAL A 298 -0.07 30.10 -17.46
CA VAL A 298 1.33 30.58 -17.33
C VAL A 298 2.37 29.58 -17.84
N THR A 299 2.00 28.31 -18.01
CA THR A 299 2.92 27.26 -18.47
C THR A 299 2.87 27.17 -20.00
N PRO A 300 3.98 27.43 -20.72
CA PRO A 300 4.03 27.27 -22.17
C PRO A 300 3.78 25.81 -22.60
N ARG A 301 3.14 25.62 -23.75
CA ARG A 301 2.76 24.28 -24.25
C ARG A 301 3.96 23.38 -24.58
N ASP A 302 5.10 23.96 -24.90
CA ASP A 302 6.37 23.27 -25.14
C ASP A 302 7.09 22.88 -23.84
N ASN A 303 6.64 23.37 -22.68
CA ASN A 303 7.16 22.96 -21.39
C ASN A 303 6.64 21.55 -21.01
N PRO A 304 7.51 20.60 -20.60
CA PRO A 304 7.10 19.27 -20.18
C PRO A 304 6.04 19.25 -19.07
N ASN A 305 6.00 20.27 -18.21
CA ASN A 305 5.06 20.36 -17.11
C ASN A 305 3.66 20.82 -17.52
N TYR A 306 3.46 21.34 -18.74
CA TYR A 306 2.15 21.77 -19.24
C TYR A 306 1.10 20.66 -19.14
N TRP A 307 1.50 19.42 -19.46
CA TRP A 307 0.58 18.28 -19.40
C TRP A 307 0.22 17.91 -17.96
N ARG A 308 1.13 18.14 -16.99
CA ARG A 308 0.84 17.99 -15.56
C ARG A 308 -0.16 19.03 -15.09
N THR A 309 -0.11 20.26 -15.59
CA THR A 309 -1.08 21.30 -15.21
C THR A 309 -2.48 20.98 -15.74
N LEU A 310 -2.58 20.46 -16.97
CA LEU A 310 -3.84 19.99 -17.53
C LEU A 310 -4.40 18.77 -16.78
N ARG A 311 -3.56 17.82 -16.38
CA ARG A 311 -3.96 16.67 -15.54
C ARG A 311 -4.59 17.17 -14.23
N ALA A 312 -3.90 18.09 -13.57
CA ALA A 312 -4.39 18.72 -12.35
C ALA A 312 -5.75 19.38 -12.58
N LEU A 313 -5.88 20.26 -13.58
CA LEU A 313 -7.15 20.92 -13.92
C LEU A 313 -8.29 19.92 -14.16
N GLY A 314 -8.03 18.83 -14.90
CA GLY A 314 -9.01 17.77 -15.14
C GLY A 314 -9.51 17.11 -13.85
N SER A 315 -8.64 16.91 -12.86
CA SER A 315 -9.02 16.40 -11.54
C SER A 315 -10.02 17.31 -10.84
N ARG A 316 -9.71 18.61 -10.72
CA ARG A 316 -10.59 19.54 -9.99
C ARG A 316 -11.94 19.73 -10.70
N LEU A 317 -11.94 19.71 -12.03
CA LEU A 317 -13.18 19.79 -12.82
C LEU A 317 -14.07 18.56 -12.60
N GLN A 318 -13.48 17.38 -12.46
CA GLN A 318 -14.22 16.18 -12.09
C GLN A 318 -14.81 16.30 -10.67
N THR A 319 -14.03 16.75 -9.69
CA THR A 319 -14.55 16.98 -8.33
C THR A 319 -15.66 18.03 -8.33
N LEU A 320 -15.55 19.08 -9.14
CA LEU A 320 -16.64 20.04 -9.31
C LEU A 320 -17.89 19.39 -9.89
N TYR A 321 -17.75 18.54 -10.91
CA TYR A 321 -18.85 17.76 -11.48
C TYR A 321 -19.52 16.86 -10.43
N GLU A 322 -18.75 16.16 -9.58
CA GLU A 322 -19.29 15.28 -8.54
C GLU A 322 -20.20 16.04 -7.54
N ILE A 323 -20.02 17.36 -7.41
CA ILE A 323 -20.80 18.22 -6.52
C ILE A 323 -21.95 18.90 -7.27
N SER A 324 -21.67 19.44 -8.46
CA SER A 324 -22.63 20.22 -9.24
C SER A 324 -23.59 19.33 -10.04
N ASN A 325 -23.21 18.08 -10.30
CA ASN A 325 -23.82 17.16 -11.26
C ASN A 325 -23.97 17.77 -12.67
N SER A 326 -23.08 18.69 -13.03
CA SER A 326 -23.15 19.38 -14.31
C SER A 326 -22.27 18.72 -15.37
N LEU A 327 -22.91 18.21 -16.42
CA LEU A 327 -22.23 17.50 -17.51
C LEU A 327 -21.22 18.38 -18.27
N GLU A 328 -21.38 19.71 -18.25
CA GLU A 328 -20.45 20.64 -18.89
C GLU A 328 -19.05 20.60 -18.24
N GLU A 329 -18.99 20.47 -16.92
CA GLU A 329 -17.76 20.33 -16.14
C GLU A 329 -17.11 18.97 -16.40
N LEU A 330 -17.90 17.90 -16.49
CA LEU A 330 -17.41 16.57 -16.85
C LEU A 330 -16.83 16.56 -18.27
N ASP A 331 -17.52 17.17 -19.24
CA ASP A 331 -17.04 17.31 -20.62
C ASP A 331 -15.74 18.11 -20.68
N SER A 332 -15.66 19.20 -19.90
CA SER A 332 -14.43 19.98 -19.76
C SER A 332 -13.29 19.17 -19.15
N ALA A 333 -13.56 18.37 -18.12
CA ALA A 333 -12.59 17.46 -17.51
C ALA A 333 -12.09 16.43 -18.53
N ILE A 334 -12.99 15.79 -19.28
CA ILE A 334 -12.65 14.82 -20.33
C ILE A 334 -11.74 15.46 -21.38
N GLN A 335 -12.07 16.68 -21.83
CA GLN A 335 -11.30 17.39 -22.85
C GLN A 335 -9.86 17.70 -22.40
N VAL A 336 -9.67 18.28 -21.20
CA VAL A 336 -8.32 18.62 -20.72
C VAL A 336 -7.48 17.37 -20.45
N THR A 337 -8.11 16.28 -20.01
CA THR A 337 -7.42 14.99 -19.80
C THR A 337 -6.99 14.36 -21.11
N TYR A 338 -7.86 14.43 -22.12
CA TYR A 338 -7.52 13.98 -23.48
C TYR A 338 -6.31 14.75 -24.02
N GLU A 339 -6.30 16.07 -23.88
CA GLU A 339 -5.18 16.90 -24.31
C GLU A 339 -3.88 16.53 -23.60
N SER A 340 -3.94 16.33 -22.27
CA SER A 340 -2.81 15.85 -21.47
C SER A 340 -2.29 14.48 -21.93
N ALA A 341 -3.19 13.50 -22.08
CA ALA A 341 -2.86 12.14 -22.49
C ALA A 341 -2.26 12.09 -23.91
N MET A 342 -2.76 12.91 -24.83
CA MET A 342 -2.30 12.91 -26.22
C MET A 342 -1.04 13.77 -26.43
N GLY A 343 -0.85 14.83 -25.65
CA GLY A 343 0.29 15.73 -25.75
C GLY A 343 1.56 15.24 -25.04
N SER A 344 1.43 14.40 -24.03
CA SER A 344 2.58 13.82 -23.33
C SER A 344 3.38 12.86 -24.24
N SER A 345 4.69 13.10 -24.37
CA SER A 345 5.59 12.15 -25.01
C SER A 345 5.83 10.95 -24.08
N VAL A 346 5.96 9.75 -24.66
CA VAL A 346 6.16 8.48 -23.93
C VAL A 346 7.40 8.51 -23.00
N GLN A 347 8.36 9.39 -23.31
CA GLN A 347 9.63 9.51 -22.58
C GLN A 347 9.61 10.55 -21.46
N GLN A 348 8.53 11.34 -21.32
CA GLN A 348 8.50 12.49 -20.41
C GLN A 348 7.41 12.44 -19.32
N MET A 349 6.53 11.44 -19.31
CA MET A 349 5.48 11.32 -18.28
C MET A 349 4.83 9.93 -18.25
N ASP A 350 4.13 9.64 -17.13
CA ASP A 350 3.26 8.48 -16.91
C ASP A 350 2.04 8.48 -17.84
N ARG A 351 2.25 8.46 -19.16
CA ARG A 351 1.21 8.39 -20.19
C ARG A 351 0.18 7.29 -19.91
N PRO A 352 0.55 6.08 -19.44
CA PRO A 352 -0.43 5.09 -19.08
C PRO A 352 -1.41 5.59 -18.01
N GLU A 353 -0.95 6.23 -16.94
CA GLU A 353 -1.83 6.79 -15.90
C GLU A 353 -2.80 7.83 -16.47
N LEU A 354 -2.33 8.72 -17.34
CA LEU A 354 -3.19 9.72 -18.00
C LEU A 354 -4.26 9.05 -18.87
N LEU A 355 -3.91 7.99 -19.59
CA LEU A 355 -4.86 7.21 -20.38
C LEU A 355 -5.90 6.53 -19.49
N LYS A 356 -5.50 6.02 -18.31
CA LYS A 356 -6.40 5.46 -17.31
C LYS A 356 -7.39 6.51 -16.79
N GLU A 357 -6.89 7.68 -16.41
CA GLU A 357 -7.74 8.79 -15.94
C GLU A 357 -8.72 9.23 -17.01
N TYR A 358 -8.27 9.37 -18.25
CA TYR A 358 -9.13 9.69 -19.39
C TYR A 358 -10.23 8.63 -19.60
N SER A 359 -9.85 7.35 -19.61
CA SER A 359 -10.80 6.24 -19.72
C SER A 359 -11.80 6.18 -18.57
N THR A 360 -11.36 6.50 -17.35
CA THR A 360 -12.24 6.52 -16.17
C THR A 360 -13.28 7.64 -16.29
N ARG A 361 -12.88 8.84 -16.74
CA ARG A 361 -13.81 9.96 -16.97
C ARG A 361 -14.83 9.67 -18.08
N LEU A 362 -14.40 9.01 -19.15
CA LEU A 362 -15.30 8.51 -20.19
C LEU A 362 -16.30 7.48 -19.66
N LEU A 363 -15.85 6.60 -18.75
CA LEU A 363 -16.72 5.61 -18.12
C LEU A 363 -17.78 6.27 -17.20
N ILE A 364 -17.38 7.31 -16.45
CA ILE A 364 -18.32 8.12 -15.66
C ILE A 364 -19.38 8.73 -16.57
N ARG A 365 -18.99 9.39 -17.67
CA ARG A 365 -19.95 9.98 -18.61
C ARG A 365 -20.85 8.94 -19.27
N PHE A 366 -20.32 7.76 -19.59
CA PHE A 366 -21.14 6.64 -20.06
C PHE A 366 -22.23 6.26 -19.05
N ASN A 367 -21.93 6.22 -17.75
CA ASN A 367 -22.95 5.89 -16.74
C ASN A 367 -24.06 6.95 -16.66
N GLU A 368 -23.75 8.22 -16.93
CA GLU A 368 -24.72 9.32 -16.90
C GLU A 368 -25.65 9.34 -18.12
N ILE A 369 -25.09 9.19 -19.33
CA ILE A 369 -25.84 9.41 -20.58
C ILE A 369 -25.90 8.20 -21.51
N SER A 370 -25.31 7.06 -21.11
CA SER A 370 -25.29 5.80 -21.85
C SER A 370 -24.68 5.89 -23.27
N ASP A 371 -23.72 6.82 -23.51
CA ASP A 371 -23.04 6.92 -24.82
C ASP A 371 -22.01 5.80 -25.01
N LEU A 372 -22.38 4.78 -25.78
CA LEU A 372 -21.51 3.65 -26.12
C LEU A 372 -20.20 4.07 -26.81
N ASN A 373 -20.12 5.24 -27.45
CA ASN A 373 -18.87 5.71 -28.04
C ASN A 373 -17.82 6.01 -26.98
N ASP A 374 -18.23 6.53 -25.82
CA ASP A 374 -17.31 6.81 -24.72
C ASP A 374 -16.75 5.53 -24.13
N LEU A 375 -17.62 4.54 -23.95
CA LEU A 375 -17.20 3.22 -23.50
C LEU A 375 -16.20 2.57 -24.48
N ARG A 376 -16.48 2.61 -25.80
CA ARG A 376 -15.54 2.11 -26.83
C ARG A 376 -14.20 2.85 -26.81
N LYS A 377 -14.22 4.18 -26.63
CA LYS A 377 -13.00 5.00 -26.51
C LYS A 377 -12.22 4.64 -25.26
N ALA A 378 -12.90 4.50 -24.11
CA ALA A 378 -12.30 4.10 -22.85
C ALA A 378 -11.58 2.75 -23.00
N THR A 379 -12.27 1.73 -23.55
CA THR A 379 -11.68 0.41 -23.84
C THR A 379 -10.43 0.50 -24.71
N SER A 380 -10.49 1.29 -25.79
CA SER A 380 -9.36 1.48 -26.70
C SER A 380 -8.15 2.09 -25.98
N LYS A 381 -8.39 3.09 -25.13
CA LYS A 381 -7.33 3.82 -24.42
C LYS A 381 -6.73 3.05 -23.26
N VAL A 382 -7.50 2.23 -22.55
CA VAL A 382 -6.96 1.31 -21.54
C VAL A 382 -6.09 0.23 -22.20
N LYS A 383 -6.48 -0.30 -23.37
CA LYS A 383 -5.63 -1.22 -24.15
C LYS A 383 -4.31 -0.56 -24.58
N GLU A 384 -4.37 0.68 -25.04
CA GLU A 384 -3.16 1.46 -25.37
C GLU A 384 -2.23 1.56 -24.15
N ALA A 385 -2.77 1.85 -22.97
CA ALA A 385 -1.99 1.91 -21.72
C ALA A 385 -1.36 0.55 -21.36
N LEU A 386 -2.12 -0.54 -21.45
CA LEU A 386 -1.66 -1.90 -21.15
C LEU A 386 -0.56 -2.41 -22.09
N ASN A 387 -0.50 -1.90 -23.33
CA ASN A 387 0.58 -2.19 -24.28
C ASN A 387 1.89 -1.46 -23.94
N ILE A 388 1.83 -0.41 -23.12
CA ILE A 388 3.00 0.37 -22.68
C ILE A 388 3.54 -0.18 -21.35
N ILE A 389 2.67 -0.62 -20.46
CA ILE A 389 3.02 -1.09 -19.12
C ILE A 389 3.59 -2.52 -19.18
N PRO A 390 4.77 -2.78 -18.58
CA PRO A 390 5.31 -4.14 -18.44
C PRO A 390 4.35 -5.11 -17.74
N GLU A 391 4.43 -6.40 -18.07
CA GLU A 391 3.56 -7.44 -17.47
C GLU A 391 3.75 -7.59 -15.96
N ASP A 392 4.96 -7.33 -15.45
CA ASP A 392 5.34 -7.43 -14.05
C ASP A 392 5.05 -6.17 -13.22
N HIS A 393 4.51 -5.11 -13.83
CA HIS A 393 4.26 -3.85 -13.14
C HIS A 393 3.10 -3.99 -12.12
N PRO A 394 3.28 -3.62 -10.83
CA PRO A 394 2.25 -3.77 -9.80
C PRO A 394 0.93 -3.06 -10.12
N ASP A 395 0.99 -1.86 -10.72
CA ASP A 395 -0.23 -1.13 -11.09
C ASP A 395 -0.95 -1.70 -12.31
N ARG A 396 -0.41 -2.70 -13.02
CA ARG A 396 -1.03 -3.29 -14.21
C ARG A 396 -2.45 -3.78 -13.92
N SER A 397 -2.68 -4.34 -12.73
CA SER A 397 -3.98 -4.77 -12.24
C SER A 397 -5.06 -3.69 -12.25
N ASN A 398 -4.70 -2.44 -11.96
CA ASN A 398 -5.67 -1.32 -12.04
C ASN A 398 -6.15 -1.10 -13.48
N PHE A 399 -5.28 -1.31 -14.46
CA PHE A 399 -5.63 -1.19 -15.88
C PHE A 399 -6.43 -2.40 -16.37
N LEU A 400 -6.06 -3.60 -15.95
CA LEU A 400 -6.78 -4.83 -16.27
C LEU A 400 -8.19 -4.81 -15.69
N HIS A 401 -8.36 -4.40 -14.43
CA HIS A 401 -9.67 -4.23 -13.81
C HIS A 401 -10.54 -3.22 -14.55
N LEU A 402 -9.98 -2.06 -14.91
CA LEU A 402 -10.70 -1.05 -15.70
C LEU A 402 -11.08 -1.58 -17.08
N LEU A 403 -10.18 -2.32 -17.75
CA LEU A 403 -10.48 -2.94 -19.04
C LEU A 403 -11.59 -3.99 -18.92
N GLY A 404 -11.54 -4.84 -17.89
CA GLY A 404 -12.55 -5.84 -17.56
C GLY A 404 -13.92 -5.20 -17.34
N THR A 405 -13.95 -4.09 -16.61
CA THR A 405 -15.15 -3.27 -16.38
C THR A 405 -15.69 -2.72 -17.71
N CYS A 406 -14.84 -2.15 -18.55
CA CYS A 406 -15.29 -1.64 -19.85
C CYS A 406 -15.85 -2.75 -20.75
N TYR A 407 -15.22 -3.94 -20.76
CA TYR A 407 -15.73 -5.08 -21.51
C TYR A 407 -17.05 -5.61 -20.98
N HIS A 408 -17.24 -5.63 -19.65
CA HIS A 408 -18.48 -6.06 -19.04
C HIS A 408 -19.66 -5.19 -19.49
N LEU A 409 -19.43 -3.88 -19.55
CA LEU A 409 -20.46 -2.90 -19.93
C LEU A 409 -20.68 -2.80 -21.44
N LEU A 410 -19.74 -3.30 -22.28
CA LEU A 410 -19.85 -3.24 -23.73
C LEU A 410 -20.80 -4.33 -24.25
N PRO A 411 -21.93 -4.00 -24.91
CA PRO A 411 -22.87 -5.00 -25.40
C PRO A 411 -22.24 -6.01 -26.39
N GLU A 412 -21.30 -5.56 -27.20
CA GLU A 412 -20.61 -6.38 -28.20
C GLU A 412 -19.58 -7.34 -27.57
N ALA A 413 -19.03 -7.00 -26.40
CA ALA A 413 -18.04 -7.81 -25.69
C ALA A 413 -18.66 -8.62 -24.53
N CYS A 414 -19.90 -8.33 -24.13
CA CYS A 414 -20.62 -9.00 -23.04
C CYS A 414 -20.77 -10.52 -23.27
N ASN A 415 -20.76 -10.99 -24.53
CA ASN A 415 -20.80 -12.42 -24.87
C ASN A 415 -19.41 -13.07 -24.98
N SER A 416 -18.34 -12.30 -24.76
CA SER A 416 -16.97 -12.80 -24.78
C SER A 416 -16.44 -12.94 -23.36
N ASN A 417 -15.59 -13.95 -23.12
CA ASN A 417 -14.91 -14.12 -21.84
C ASN A 417 -13.87 -13.01 -21.54
N ALA A 418 -13.72 -12.01 -22.42
CA ALA A 418 -12.68 -10.98 -22.30
C ALA A 418 -12.74 -10.17 -21.00
N SER A 419 -13.95 -9.90 -20.48
CA SER A 419 -14.11 -9.24 -19.18
C SER A 419 -13.62 -10.13 -18.03
N LEU A 420 -14.08 -11.39 -18.01
CA LEU A 420 -13.68 -12.38 -17.02
C LEU A 420 -12.17 -12.66 -17.05
N ASP A 421 -11.57 -12.77 -18.24
CA ASP A 421 -10.14 -13.00 -18.41
C ASP A 421 -9.31 -11.85 -17.79
N CYS A 422 -9.73 -10.59 -17.99
CA CYS A 422 -9.07 -9.43 -17.37
C CYS A 422 -9.15 -9.47 -15.84
N PHE A 423 -10.32 -9.84 -15.28
CA PHE A 423 -10.48 -9.95 -13.83
C PHE A 423 -9.67 -11.10 -13.24
N LEU A 424 -9.60 -12.25 -13.92
CA LEU A 424 -8.78 -13.39 -13.48
C LEU A 424 -7.27 -13.07 -13.53
N GLU A 425 -6.81 -12.36 -14.55
CA GLU A 425 -5.42 -11.87 -14.63
C GLU A 425 -5.12 -10.89 -13.47
N THR A 426 -6.09 -10.04 -13.11
CA THR A 426 -5.99 -9.12 -11.97
C THR A 426 -5.87 -9.89 -10.64
N ILE A 427 -6.70 -10.91 -10.41
CA ILE A 427 -6.67 -11.74 -9.19
C ILE A 427 -5.32 -12.45 -9.03
N ALA A 428 -4.75 -12.91 -10.15
CA ALA A 428 -3.47 -13.63 -10.19
C ALA A 428 -2.23 -12.74 -9.95
N CYS A 429 -2.36 -11.41 -10.06
CA CYS A 429 -1.24 -10.48 -9.89
C CYS A 429 -0.89 -10.28 -8.40
N GLN A 430 0.00 -11.13 -7.87
CA GLN A 430 0.38 -11.13 -6.44
C GLN A 430 0.98 -9.80 -5.95
N SER A 431 1.66 -9.04 -6.82
CA SER A 431 2.25 -7.74 -6.48
C SER A 431 1.22 -6.60 -6.34
N SER A 432 -0.04 -6.84 -6.69
CA SER A 432 -1.10 -5.84 -6.59
C SER A 432 -1.68 -5.75 -5.18
N GLN A 433 -2.26 -4.59 -4.84
CA GLN A 433 -2.94 -4.40 -3.57
C GLN A 433 -4.04 -5.47 -3.38
N PRO A 434 -4.21 -6.03 -2.17
CA PRO A 434 -5.26 -7.01 -1.89
C PRO A 434 -6.67 -6.49 -2.22
N SER A 435 -6.92 -5.18 -2.05
CA SER A 435 -8.21 -4.53 -2.33
C SER A 435 -8.60 -4.59 -3.81
N ILE A 436 -7.70 -4.31 -4.75
CA ILE A 436 -7.99 -4.38 -6.20
C ILE A 436 -8.20 -5.83 -6.66
N ARG A 437 -7.43 -6.77 -6.09
CA ARG A 437 -7.56 -8.21 -6.39
C ARG A 437 -8.91 -8.75 -5.89
N LEU A 438 -9.33 -8.34 -4.70
CA LEU A 438 -10.63 -8.69 -4.14
C LEU A 438 -11.78 -8.08 -4.95
N LEU A 439 -11.67 -6.81 -5.36
CA LEU A 439 -12.67 -6.19 -6.22
C LEU A 439 -12.82 -6.95 -7.55
N ALA A 440 -11.70 -7.33 -8.18
CA ALA A 440 -11.72 -8.16 -9.37
C ALA A 440 -12.35 -9.55 -9.12
N ALA A 441 -12.13 -10.15 -7.95
CA ALA A 441 -12.78 -11.41 -7.56
C ALA A 441 -14.30 -11.25 -7.44
N ILE A 442 -14.78 -10.15 -6.85
CA ILE A 442 -16.22 -9.82 -6.75
C ILE A 442 -16.83 -9.69 -8.16
N ASP A 443 -16.20 -8.92 -9.04
CA ASP A 443 -16.70 -8.69 -10.40
C ASP A 443 -16.68 -9.98 -11.26
N ALA A 444 -15.59 -10.76 -11.19
CA ALA A 444 -15.49 -12.06 -11.84
C ALA A 444 -16.57 -13.03 -11.34
N PHE A 445 -16.80 -13.05 -10.02
CA PHE A 445 -17.80 -13.90 -9.39
C PHE A 445 -19.21 -13.55 -9.87
N HIS A 446 -19.55 -12.26 -10.01
CA HIS A 446 -20.84 -11.84 -10.54
C HIS A 446 -21.08 -12.34 -11.97
N ILE A 447 -20.07 -12.29 -12.84
CA ILE A 447 -20.15 -12.82 -14.21
C ILE A 447 -20.38 -14.33 -14.19
N LEU A 448 -19.60 -15.06 -13.40
CA LEU A 448 -19.68 -16.53 -13.32
C LEU A 448 -21.01 -17.00 -12.71
N ARG A 449 -21.54 -16.25 -11.73
CA ARG A 449 -22.87 -16.47 -11.17
C ARG A 449 -23.96 -16.32 -12.23
N GLN A 450 -23.90 -15.28 -13.06
CA GLN A 450 -24.88 -15.05 -14.14
C GLN A 450 -24.82 -16.15 -15.22
N SER A 451 -23.63 -16.66 -15.52
CA SER A 451 -23.46 -17.78 -16.46
C SER A 451 -23.70 -19.16 -15.85
N GLN A 452 -23.94 -19.26 -14.54
CA GLN A 452 -24.12 -20.50 -13.77
C GLN A 452 -22.90 -21.43 -13.81
N ASP A 453 -21.70 -20.89 -13.97
CA ASP A 453 -20.44 -21.64 -13.86
C ASP A 453 -20.03 -21.75 -12.39
N TRP A 454 -20.74 -22.61 -11.64
CA TRP A 454 -20.59 -22.76 -10.19
C TRP A 454 -19.21 -23.22 -9.75
N THR A 455 -18.54 -24.03 -10.57
CA THR A 455 -17.19 -24.54 -10.25
C THR A 455 -16.18 -23.40 -10.26
N ARG A 456 -16.13 -22.59 -11.33
CA ARG A 456 -15.22 -21.44 -11.35
C ARG A 456 -15.64 -20.36 -10.36
N ALA A 457 -16.94 -20.12 -10.17
CA ALA A 457 -17.44 -19.18 -9.18
C ALA A 457 -17.01 -19.59 -7.75
N SER A 458 -17.05 -20.88 -7.44
CA SER A 458 -16.52 -21.42 -6.19
C SER A 458 -15.03 -21.10 -6.02
N ASP A 459 -14.21 -21.33 -7.04
CA ASP A 459 -12.77 -21.11 -6.95
C ASP A 459 -12.41 -19.62 -6.83
N VAL A 460 -13.09 -18.75 -7.57
CA VAL A 460 -12.91 -17.28 -7.46
C VAL A 460 -13.37 -16.78 -6.10
N SER A 461 -14.49 -17.28 -5.57
CA SER A 461 -14.98 -16.85 -4.26
C SER A 461 -14.02 -17.19 -3.12
N LYS A 462 -13.38 -18.36 -3.16
CA LYS A 462 -12.32 -18.73 -2.21
C LYS A 462 -11.13 -17.79 -2.30
N GLN A 463 -10.61 -17.58 -3.52
CA GLN A 463 -9.50 -16.65 -3.74
C GLN A 463 -9.80 -15.23 -3.25
N GLY A 464 -11.03 -14.75 -3.45
CA GLY A 464 -11.46 -13.45 -2.91
C GLY A 464 -11.50 -13.43 -1.39
N ILE A 465 -12.14 -14.43 -0.76
CA ILE A 465 -12.27 -14.48 0.71
C ILE A 465 -10.91 -14.64 1.40
N ASP A 466 -9.98 -15.38 0.79
CA ASP A 466 -8.60 -15.53 1.29
C ASP A 466 -7.82 -14.20 1.32
N LEU A 467 -8.24 -13.18 0.55
CA LEU A 467 -7.62 -11.85 0.55
C LEU A 467 -8.13 -10.93 1.67
N VAL A 468 -9.28 -11.22 2.27
CA VAL A 468 -9.92 -10.35 3.28
C VAL A 468 -9.04 -10.10 4.51
N PRO A 469 -8.34 -11.12 5.07
CA PRO A 469 -7.45 -10.91 6.23
C PRO A 469 -6.29 -9.94 5.96
N PHE A 470 -5.99 -9.67 4.69
CA PHE A 470 -4.87 -8.83 4.27
C PHE A 470 -5.25 -7.37 4.05
N LEU A 471 -6.54 -7.03 3.97
CA LEU A 471 -7.00 -5.65 3.79
C LEU A 471 -6.55 -4.77 4.95
N ASP A 472 -6.26 -3.49 4.73
CA ASP A 472 -6.02 -2.54 5.83
C ASP A 472 -7.31 -1.74 6.11
N SER A 473 -7.65 -1.56 7.39
CA SER A 473 -8.86 -0.80 7.80
C SER A 473 -8.63 0.71 7.81
N HIS A 474 -7.38 1.16 7.69
CA HIS A 474 -6.98 2.54 7.91
C HIS A 474 -7.01 3.44 6.67
N ASN A 475 -7.28 2.90 5.48
CA ASN A 475 -7.22 3.65 4.22
C ASN A 475 -8.62 3.93 3.62
N THR A 476 -9.54 4.36 4.49
CA THR A 476 -10.97 4.62 4.18
C THR A 476 -11.23 5.72 3.14
N GLN A 477 -10.21 6.42 2.66
CA GLN A 477 -10.30 7.43 1.59
C GLN A 477 -10.09 6.83 0.19
N ASP A 478 -9.63 5.58 0.09
CA ASP A 478 -9.52 4.89 -1.19
C ASP A 478 -10.91 4.46 -1.68
N ALA A 479 -11.30 4.93 -2.88
CA ALA A 479 -12.58 4.58 -3.50
C ALA A 479 -12.71 3.07 -3.74
N ILE A 480 -11.60 2.35 -3.95
CA ILE A 480 -11.60 0.88 -4.09
C ILE A 480 -11.95 0.25 -2.74
N GLU A 481 -11.34 0.69 -1.65
CA GLU A 481 -11.64 0.14 -0.32
C GLU A 481 -13.09 0.41 0.12
N GLN A 482 -13.64 1.56 -0.24
CA GLN A 482 -15.06 1.87 -0.01
C GLN A 482 -15.99 0.93 -0.80
N LYS A 483 -15.68 0.66 -2.07
CA LYS A 483 -16.42 -0.32 -2.89
C LYS A 483 -16.32 -1.71 -2.30
N VAL A 484 -15.11 -2.16 -1.95
CA VAL A 484 -14.89 -3.46 -1.30
C VAL A 484 -15.74 -3.54 -0.03
N THR A 485 -15.65 -2.55 0.86
CA THR A 485 -16.44 -2.51 2.10
C THR A 485 -17.95 -2.59 1.85
N THR A 486 -18.42 -1.98 0.77
CA THR A 486 -19.84 -1.98 0.38
C THR A 486 -20.32 -3.36 -0.06
N TYR A 487 -19.54 -4.06 -0.89
CA TYR A 487 -19.97 -5.32 -1.51
C TYR A 487 -19.52 -6.58 -0.76
N LEU A 488 -18.55 -6.47 0.14
CA LEU A 488 -17.86 -7.63 0.72
C LEU A 488 -18.82 -8.57 1.47
N SER A 489 -19.74 -8.03 2.25
CA SER A 489 -20.64 -8.87 3.04
C SER A 489 -21.62 -9.67 2.17
N ASP A 490 -22.12 -9.04 1.09
CA ASP A 490 -23.01 -9.70 0.13
C ASP A 490 -22.25 -10.73 -0.69
N PHE A 491 -21.00 -10.42 -1.07
CA PHE A 491 -20.10 -11.36 -1.74
C PHE A 491 -19.85 -12.62 -0.91
N ILE A 492 -19.60 -12.50 0.41
CA ILE A 492 -19.39 -13.67 1.28
C ILE A 492 -20.68 -14.51 1.41
N ALA A 493 -21.84 -13.86 1.51
CA ALA A 493 -23.12 -14.55 1.57
C ALA A 493 -23.41 -15.34 0.28
N ASP A 494 -23.18 -14.72 -0.88
CA ASP A 494 -23.33 -15.37 -2.18
C ASP A 494 -22.28 -16.46 -2.40
N ALA A 495 -21.05 -16.27 -1.95
CA ALA A 495 -20.00 -17.29 -1.99
C ALA A 495 -20.43 -18.56 -1.25
N CYS A 496 -20.99 -18.42 -0.05
CA CYS A 496 -21.57 -19.54 0.71
C CYS A 496 -22.64 -20.29 -0.10
N SER A 497 -23.57 -19.55 -0.71
CA SER A 497 -24.59 -20.12 -1.60
C SER A 497 -23.97 -20.87 -2.79
N VAL A 498 -22.96 -20.31 -3.45
CA VAL A 498 -22.27 -20.97 -4.57
C VAL A 498 -21.52 -22.22 -4.13
N GLN A 499 -20.88 -22.23 -2.96
CA GLN A 499 -20.20 -23.41 -2.42
C GLN A 499 -21.19 -24.57 -2.25
N LEU A 500 -22.33 -24.33 -1.61
CA LEU A 500 -23.36 -25.35 -1.42
C LEU A 500 -23.98 -25.80 -2.74
N GLU A 501 -24.09 -24.92 -3.73
CA GLU A 501 -24.59 -25.26 -5.08
C GLU A 501 -23.60 -26.13 -5.85
N ASN A 502 -22.30 -25.86 -5.71
CA ASN A 502 -21.22 -26.66 -6.30
C ASN A 502 -20.96 -27.97 -5.53
N GLY A 503 -21.75 -28.29 -4.50
CA GLY A 503 -21.67 -29.55 -3.76
C GLY A 503 -20.61 -29.59 -2.66
N SER A 504 -20.08 -28.44 -2.23
CA SER A 504 -19.21 -28.35 -1.05
C SER A 504 -19.98 -28.79 0.21
N THR A 505 -19.25 -29.32 1.20
CA THR A 505 -19.88 -29.78 2.43
C THR A 505 -20.32 -28.59 3.30
N PRO A 506 -21.27 -28.81 4.23
CA PRO A 506 -21.67 -27.76 5.17
C PRO A 506 -20.50 -27.25 6.02
N GLU A 507 -19.55 -28.11 6.38
CA GLU A 507 -18.35 -27.77 7.14
C GLU A 507 -17.45 -26.80 6.39
N THR A 508 -17.11 -27.09 5.14
CA THR A 508 -16.21 -26.22 4.36
C THR A 508 -16.87 -24.87 4.05
N THR A 509 -18.19 -24.88 3.84
CA THR A 509 -18.98 -23.65 3.68
C THR A 509 -19.01 -22.81 4.96
N LEU A 510 -19.16 -23.47 6.12
CA LEU A 510 -19.14 -22.82 7.42
C LEU A 510 -17.78 -22.18 7.71
N GLU A 511 -16.69 -22.89 7.44
CA GLU A 511 -15.33 -22.38 7.59
C GLU A 511 -15.06 -21.15 6.71
N LEU A 512 -15.61 -21.14 5.49
CA LEU A 512 -15.53 -19.99 4.58
C LEU A 512 -16.32 -18.78 5.10
N LEU A 513 -17.52 -19.01 5.66
CA LEU A 513 -18.32 -17.97 6.30
C LEU A 513 -17.61 -17.37 7.50
N GLU A 514 -17.04 -18.20 8.38
CA GLU A 514 -16.27 -17.74 9.54
C GLU A 514 -15.03 -16.95 9.12
N LEU A 515 -14.28 -17.41 8.11
CA LEU A 515 -13.13 -16.66 7.61
C LEU A 515 -13.56 -15.28 7.09
N GLY A 516 -14.61 -15.22 6.26
CA GLY A 516 -15.09 -13.96 5.69
C GLY A 516 -15.63 -12.99 6.74
N TYR A 517 -16.62 -13.40 7.52
CA TYR A 517 -17.29 -12.53 8.51
C TYR A 517 -16.43 -12.27 9.76
N GLY A 518 -15.64 -13.26 10.19
CA GLY A 518 -14.63 -13.08 11.23
C GLY A 518 -13.61 -12.02 10.84
N SER A 519 -13.16 -12.04 9.57
CA SER A 519 -12.23 -11.04 9.06
C SER A 519 -12.86 -9.65 8.91
N ILE A 520 -14.13 -9.53 8.52
CA ILE A 520 -14.85 -8.23 8.53
C ILE A 520 -14.89 -7.65 9.95
N THR A 521 -15.22 -8.48 10.93
CA THR A 521 -15.30 -8.07 12.34
C THR A 521 -13.92 -7.65 12.83
N ALA A 522 -12.88 -8.38 12.43
CA ALA A 522 -11.48 -8.04 12.67
C ALA A 522 -11.03 -6.74 11.99
N LEU A 523 -11.53 -6.40 10.80
CA LEU A 523 -11.25 -5.13 10.15
C LEU A 523 -11.91 -3.95 10.87
N GLN A 524 -13.08 -4.18 11.48
CA GLN A 524 -13.77 -3.18 12.28
C GLN A 524 -13.16 -3.03 13.68
N ALA A 525 -12.56 -4.10 14.22
CA ALA A 525 -11.83 -4.09 15.47
C ALA A 525 -10.41 -3.55 15.26
N LYS A 526 -9.97 -2.56 16.06
CA LYS A 526 -8.62 -1.98 15.94
C LYS A 526 -7.47 -2.96 16.28
N ASP A 527 -7.76 -4.08 16.93
CA ASP A 527 -6.83 -5.18 17.20
C ASP A 527 -7.66 -6.48 17.27
N THR A 528 -7.20 -7.53 16.59
CA THR A 528 -7.82 -8.87 16.71
C THR A 528 -7.29 -9.59 17.94
N ALA A 529 -8.05 -10.55 18.47
CA ALA A 529 -7.58 -11.40 19.57
C ALA A 529 -6.26 -12.12 19.21
N ASP A 530 -6.17 -12.66 17.98
CA ASP A 530 -4.98 -13.34 17.48
C ASP A 530 -3.75 -12.42 17.42
N LEU A 531 -3.91 -11.17 16.96
CA LEU A 531 -2.81 -10.20 16.91
C LEU A 531 -2.42 -9.73 18.31
N ALA A 532 -3.37 -9.61 19.23
CA ALA A 532 -3.10 -9.24 20.61
C ALA A 532 -2.27 -10.32 21.35
N GLU A 533 -2.61 -11.60 21.16
CA GLU A 533 -1.84 -12.72 21.73
C GLU A 533 -0.44 -12.82 21.10
N LEU A 534 -0.36 -12.76 19.78
CA LEU A 534 0.91 -12.81 19.05
C LEU A 534 1.84 -11.65 19.48
N ARG A 535 1.29 -10.46 19.69
CA ARG A 535 2.05 -9.27 20.15
C ARG A 535 2.69 -9.47 21.53
N VAL A 536 2.05 -10.21 22.42
CA VAL A 536 2.55 -10.48 23.78
C VAL A 536 3.71 -11.47 23.74
N TRP A 537 3.55 -12.58 23.01
CA TRP A 537 4.53 -13.67 23.03
C TRP A 537 5.62 -13.54 21.97
N TYR A 538 5.32 -12.92 20.83
CA TYR A 538 6.20 -12.80 19.66
C TYR A 538 6.14 -11.37 19.06
N PRO A 539 6.58 -10.33 19.81
CA PRO A 539 6.42 -8.93 19.41
C PRO A 539 7.16 -8.57 18.11
N GLU A 540 8.33 -9.17 17.86
CA GLU A 540 9.15 -8.86 16.68
C GLU A 540 8.45 -9.29 15.38
N ILE A 541 8.06 -10.57 15.29
CA ILE A 541 7.36 -11.09 14.09
C ILE A 541 5.99 -10.46 13.90
N THR A 542 5.29 -10.11 15.00
CA THR A 542 4.02 -9.37 14.93
C THR A 542 4.22 -7.99 14.30
N SER A 543 5.28 -7.29 14.71
CA SER A 543 5.61 -5.97 14.16
C SER A 543 5.96 -6.06 12.68
N THR A 544 6.72 -7.08 12.28
CA THR A 544 7.03 -7.37 10.87
C THR A 544 5.77 -7.65 10.06
N PHE A 545 4.87 -8.51 10.55
CA PHE A 545 3.60 -8.81 9.87
C PHE A 545 2.74 -7.55 9.66
N ILE A 546 2.56 -6.75 10.71
CA ILE A 546 1.77 -5.51 10.63
C ILE A 546 2.41 -4.53 9.64
N ALA A 547 3.74 -4.40 9.65
CA ALA A 547 4.46 -3.52 8.72
C ALA A 547 4.29 -3.98 7.26
N LEU A 548 4.50 -5.26 6.97
CA LEU A 548 4.35 -5.82 5.62
C LEU A 548 2.90 -5.75 5.12
N ARG A 549 1.92 -6.04 5.98
CA ARG A 549 0.49 -5.89 5.66
C ARG A 549 0.14 -4.44 5.34
N ARG A 550 0.66 -3.46 6.08
CA ARG A 550 0.45 -2.05 5.77
C ARG A 550 1.10 -1.69 4.43
N GLU A 551 2.35 -2.10 4.24
CA GLU A 551 3.12 -1.79 3.03
C GLU A 551 2.42 -2.34 1.77
N ILE A 552 1.92 -3.59 1.78
CA ILE A 552 1.23 -4.20 0.63
C ILE A 552 -0.11 -3.51 0.27
N ASN A 553 -0.73 -2.80 1.22
CA ASN A 553 -1.97 -2.04 0.96
C ASN A 553 -1.71 -0.59 0.55
N GLN A 554 -0.53 -0.02 0.84
CA GLN A 554 -0.22 1.35 0.44
C GLN A 554 -0.07 1.49 -1.07
N GLN A 555 -0.52 2.61 -1.63
CA GLN A 555 -0.20 2.98 -3.01
C GLN A 555 1.30 3.28 -3.15
N ILE A 556 1.90 2.92 -4.28
CA ILE A 556 3.29 3.28 -4.58
C ILE A 556 3.38 4.81 -4.72
N PRO A 557 4.15 5.51 -3.87
CA PRO A 557 4.28 6.95 -3.98
C PRO A 557 5.03 7.30 -5.27
N HIS A 558 4.61 8.39 -5.92
CA HIS A 558 5.32 8.88 -7.09
C HIS A 558 6.59 9.63 -6.66
N SER A 559 7.74 9.19 -7.18
CA SER A 559 9.01 9.88 -7.03
C SER A 559 9.42 10.61 -8.31
N ARG A 560 9.93 11.83 -8.17
CA ARG A 560 10.54 12.58 -9.29
C ARG A 560 11.86 11.96 -9.75
N LEU A 561 12.45 11.08 -8.94
CA LEU A 561 13.69 10.36 -9.22
C LEU A 561 13.36 8.97 -9.82
N PRO A 562 13.67 8.72 -11.11
CA PRO A 562 13.27 7.47 -11.77
C PRO A 562 13.84 6.20 -11.11
N HIS A 563 15.06 6.26 -10.58
CA HIS A 563 15.64 5.11 -9.88
C HIS A 563 14.91 4.80 -8.58
N ILE A 564 14.50 5.82 -7.79
CA ILE A 564 13.67 5.60 -6.59
C ILE A 564 12.33 4.98 -6.98
N GLN A 565 11.67 5.49 -8.03
CA GLN A 565 10.40 4.92 -8.51
C GLN A 565 10.54 3.43 -8.85
N GLN A 566 11.61 3.06 -9.55
CA GLN A 566 11.89 1.64 -9.86
C GLN A 566 12.15 0.81 -8.61
N GLY A 567 12.85 1.37 -7.62
CA GLY A 567 13.09 0.71 -6.33
C GLY A 567 11.80 0.44 -5.58
N LEU A 568 10.90 1.41 -5.52
CA LEU A 568 9.58 1.27 -4.90
C LEU A 568 8.73 0.18 -5.60
N ILE A 569 8.76 0.13 -6.93
CA ILE A 569 8.09 -0.91 -7.73
C ILE A 569 8.67 -2.30 -7.41
N ARG A 570 10.00 -2.43 -7.31
CA ARG A 570 10.64 -3.71 -6.95
C ARG A 570 10.35 -4.12 -5.50
N ARG A 571 10.33 -3.15 -4.59
CA ARG A 571 9.97 -3.38 -3.19
C ARG A 571 8.57 -3.98 -3.09
N ARG A 572 7.61 -3.48 -3.87
CA ARG A 572 6.25 -4.03 -3.93
C ARG A 572 6.22 -5.53 -4.22
N LEU A 573 7.04 -5.99 -5.16
CA LEU A 573 7.14 -7.41 -5.51
C LEU A 573 7.74 -8.23 -4.36
N ALA A 574 8.79 -7.71 -3.71
CA ALA A 574 9.43 -8.36 -2.58
C ALA A 574 8.50 -8.49 -1.35
N VAL A 575 7.72 -7.44 -1.05
CA VAL A 575 6.78 -7.41 0.09
C VAL A 575 5.76 -8.54 0.01
N SER A 576 5.25 -8.86 -1.19
CA SER A 576 4.30 -9.97 -1.35
C SER A 576 4.91 -11.30 -0.88
N GLN A 577 6.15 -11.58 -1.29
CA GLN A 577 6.84 -12.81 -0.90
C GLN A 577 7.22 -12.81 0.59
N GLU A 578 7.74 -11.69 1.09
CA GLU A 578 8.10 -11.53 2.50
C GLU A 578 6.88 -11.71 3.43
N LEU A 579 5.71 -11.26 3.00
CA LEU A 579 4.46 -11.43 3.75
C LEU A 579 4.03 -12.90 3.81
N ASP A 580 4.14 -13.63 2.70
CA ASP A 580 3.86 -15.07 2.65
C ASP A 580 4.83 -15.88 3.54
N ASP A 581 6.12 -15.53 3.50
CA ASP A 581 7.16 -16.14 4.34
C ASP A 581 6.94 -15.82 5.82
N CYS A 582 6.54 -14.58 6.13
CA CYS A 582 6.21 -14.13 7.49
C CYS A 582 5.03 -14.92 8.05
N ILE A 583 3.94 -15.06 7.30
CA ILE A 583 2.76 -15.86 7.70
C ILE A 583 3.14 -17.33 7.90
N SER A 584 3.94 -17.88 6.99
CA SER A 584 4.42 -19.26 7.10
C SER A 584 5.23 -19.48 8.37
N THR A 585 6.02 -18.48 8.77
CA THR A 585 6.79 -18.50 10.01
C THR A 585 5.88 -18.39 11.25
N ILE A 586 4.88 -17.50 11.24
CA ILE A 586 3.90 -17.38 12.33
C ILE A 586 3.15 -18.69 12.53
N ARG A 587 2.76 -19.38 11.44
CA ARG A 587 2.07 -20.68 11.49
C ARG A 587 2.94 -21.84 12.00
N GLN A 588 4.24 -21.64 12.19
CA GLN A 588 5.11 -22.63 12.83
C GLN A 588 5.26 -22.39 14.34
N LEU A 589 4.74 -21.27 14.86
CA LEU A 589 4.79 -20.96 16.28
C LEU A 589 3.75 -21.78 17.07
N PRO A 590 4.06 -22.18 18.31
CA PRO A 590 3.11 -22.87 19.18
C PRO A 590 1.77 -22.12 19.29
N SER A 591 0.66 -22.83 19.09
CA SER A 591 -0.73 -22.32 19.14
C SER A 591 -1.13 -21.33 18.04
N HIS A 592 -0.29 -21.10 17.02
CA HIS A 592 -0.56 -20.15 15.94
C HIS A 592 -0.59 -20.81 14.54
N ASP A 593 -0.67 -22.14 14.46
CA ASP A 593 -0.68 -22.90 13.20
C ASP A 593 -1.86 -22.57 12.27
N ARG A 594 -2.91 -21.95 12.84
CA ARG A 594 -4.09 -21.46 12.13
C ARG A 594 -4.14 -19.95 11.96
N PHE A 595 -3.04 -19.22 12.15
CA PHE A 595 -3.02 -17.76 12.01
C PHE A 595 -3.62 -17.29 10.66
N LEU A 596 -4.58 -16.35 10.71
CA LEU A 596 -5.39 -15.85 9.59
C LEU A 596 -6.24 -16.91 8.86
N LEU A 597 -6.46 -18.07 9.48
CA LEU A 597 -7.44 -19.05 9.01
C LEU A 597 -8.68 -18.97 9.90
N GLY A 598 -9.86 -19.15 9.30
CA GLY A 598 -11.11 -19.23 10.06
C GLY A 598 -11.12 -20.42 11.01
N LEU A 599 -11.99 -20.36 12.02
CA LEU A 599 -12.26 -21.49 12.91
C LEU A 599 -12.72 -22.69 12.08
N THR A 600 -12.24 -23.87 12.43
CA THR A 600 -12.72 -25.13 11.84
C THR A 600 -14.16 -25.40 12.26
N ALA A 601 -14.86 -26.19 11.45
CA ALA A 601 -16.17 -26.71 11.83
C ALA A 601 -16.14 -27.49 13.17
N GLY A 602 -15.02 -28.13 13.50
CA GLY A 602 -14.83 -28.84 14.76
C GLY A 602 -14.70 -27.90 15.98
N GLU A 603 -13.97 -26.79 15.83
CA GLU A 603 -13.85 -25.78 16.88
C GLU A 603 -15.19 -25.08 17.13
N LEU A 604 -15.93 -24.73 16.08
CA LEU A 604 -17.28 -24.15 16.20
C LEU A 604 -18.25 -25.11 16.90
N GLN A 605 -18.17 -26.41 16.61
CA GLN A 605 -18.94 -27.43 17.34
C GLN A 605 -18.54 -27.50 18.81
N HIS A 606 -17.25 -27.40 19.12
CA HIS A 606 -16.76 -27.36 20.50
C HIS A 606 -17.29 -26.13 21.25
N PHE A 607 -17.26 -24.95 20.61
CA PHE A 607 -17.82 -23.71 21.18
C PHE A 607 -19.33 -23.76 21.36
N ALA A 608 -20.07 -24.39 20.43
CA ALA A 608 -21.50 -24.60 20.58
C ALA A 608 -21.83 -25.44 21.82
N GLY A 609 -21.01 -26.46 22.15
CA GLY A 609 -21.16 -27.25 23.36
C GLY A 609 -22.49 -28.01 23.40
N GLU A 610 -23.37 -27.65 24.35
CA GLU A 610 -24.74 -28.18 24.46
C GLU A 610 -25.79 -27.26 23.80
N SER A 611 -25.38 -26.08 23.32
CA SER A 611 -26.22 -25.17 22.52
C SER A 611 -26.18 -25.53 21.03
N VAL A 612 -27.03 -24.90 20.23
CA VAL A 612 -27.05 -25.06 18.78
C VAL A 612 -26.90 -23.70 18.11
N ILE A 613 -25.90 -23.57 17.24
CA ILE A 613 -25.74 -22.38 16.40
C ILE A 613 -26.43 -22.64 15.07
N ILE A 614 -27.28 -21.71 14.64
CA ILE A 614 -28.04 -21.79 13.40
C ILE A 614 -27.74 -20.55 12.57
N ILE A 615 -27.01 -20.77 11.48
CA ILE A 615 -26.69 -19.72 10.51
C ILE A 615 -27.68 -19.80 9.37
N VAL A 616 -28.51 -18.78 9.21
CA VAL A 616 -29.49 -18.67 8.13
C VAL A 616 -28.91 -17.77 7.05
N ASN A 617 -28.56 -18.35 5.91
CA ASN A 617 -28.08 -17.62 4.74
C ASN A 617 -29.20 -17.54 3.69
N ILE A 618 -29.60 -16.32 3.35
CA ILE A 618 -30.63 -16.06 2.32
C ILE A 618 -30.01 -15.18 1.25
N THR A 619 -29.89 -15.73 0.04
CA THR A 619 -29.48 -14.96 -1.14
C THR A 619 -30.40 -15.25 -2.33
N GLU A 620 -30.21 -14.52 -3.43
CA GLU A 620 -30.93 -14.76 -4.69
C GLU A 620 -30.58 -16.09 -5.36
N ILE A 621 -29.47 -16.73 -4.96
CA ILE A 621 -29.03 -18.02 -5.50
C ILE A 621 -29.79 -19.16 -4.81
N ARG A 622 -29.75 -19.18 -3.47
CA ARG A 622 -30.40 -20.20 -2.63
C ARG A 622 -30.59 -19.68 -1.20
N SER A 623 -31.42 -20.39 -0.44
CA SER A 623 -31.72 -20.12 0.96
C SER A 623 -31.49 -21.37 1.78
N ASP A 624 -30.64 -21.29 2.79
CA ASP A 624 -30.14 -22.43 3.54
C ASP A 624 -29.94 -22.08 5.01
N ALA A 625 -30.07 -23.09 5.86
CA ALA A 625 -29.68 -23.01 7.27
C ALA A 625 -28.56 -24.02 7.55
N ILE A 626 -27.41 -23.52 7.99
CA ILE A 626 -26.30 -24.34 8.48
C ILE A 626 -26.45 -24.47 9.99
N ILE A 627 -26.60 -25.70 10.45
CA ILE A 627 -26.82 -26.04 11.86
C ILE A 627 -25.53 -26.64 12.41
N VAL A 628 -24.98 -26.02 13.45
CA VAL A 628 -23.80 -26.47 14.17
C VAL A 628 -24.23 -26.99 15.53
N SER A 629 -23.97 -28.27 15.77
CA SER A 629 -24.37 -28.97 16.99
C SER A 629 -23.30 -29.96 17.42
N LYS A 630 -23.40 -30.49 18.64
CA LYS A 630 -22.52 -31.57 19.13
C LYS A 630 -22.53 -32.82 18.24
N SER A 631 -23.61 -33.07 17.50
CA SER A 631 -23.74 -34.21 16.58
C SER A 631 -23.07 -34.00 15.22
N GLY A 632 -22.64 -32.78 14.89
CA GLY A 632 -22.07 -32.43 13.60
C GLY A 632 -22.63 -31.13 13.04
N VAL A 633 -22.16 -30.81 11.83
CA VAL A 633 -22.68 -29.72 11.01
C VAL A 633 -23.64 -30.30 9.98
N SER A 634 -24.77 -29.63 9.74
CA SER A 634 -25.73 -30.04 8.71
C SER A 634 -26.28 -28.84 7.96
N ASN A 635 -26.70 -29.05 6.71
CA ASN A 635 -27.37 -28.04 5.91
C ASN A 635 -28.85 -28.39 5.72
N VAL A 636 -29.73 -27.41 5.92
CA VAL A 636 -31.18 -27.51 5.68
C VAL A 636 -31.59 -26.52 4.59
N PRO A 637 -31.91 -26.99 3.38
CA PRO A 637 -32.41 -26.13 2.31
C PRO A 637 -33.80 -25.54 2.63
N LEU A 638 -33.90 -24.22 2.67
CA LEU A 638 -35.11 -23.47 3.04
C LEU A 638 -35.98 -23.14 1.82
N ARG A 639 -36.40 -24.18 1.08
CA ARG A 639 -37.11 -24.05 -0.22
C ARG A 639 -38.43 -23.27 -0.19
N LYS A 640 -38.98 -23.00 0.99
CA LYS A 640 -40.24 -22.27 1.17
C LYS A 640 -40.03 -20.79 1.49
N VAL A 641 -38.79 -20.36 1.66
CA VAL A 641 -38.44 -18.95 1.82
C VAL A 641 -38.54 -18.31 0.44
N ASP A 642 -39.33 -17.24 0.39
CA ASP A 642 -39.51 -16.41 -0.79
C ASP A 642 -38.59 -15.20 -0.62
N VAL A 643 -37.58 -15.12 -1.49
CA VAL A 643 -36.53 -14.09 -1.43
C VAL A 643 -37.11 -12.71 -1.68
N ASP A 644 -38.12 -12.57 -2.54
CA ASP A 644 -38.77 -11.29 -2.84
C ASP A 644 -39.45 -10.70 -1.60
N ILE A 645 -40.03 -11.56 -0.76
CA ILE A 645 -40.65 -11.15 0.51
C ILE A 645 -39.59 -10.60 1.48
N VAL A 646 -38.42 -11.24 1.54
CA VAL A 646 -37.31 -10.82 2.40
C VAL A 646 -36.69 -9.52 1.89
N GLN A 647 -36.40 -9.43 0.59
CA GLN A 647 -35.74 -8.28 -0.04
C GLN A 647 -36.59 -7.01 0.03
N LYS A 648 -37.90 -7.09 -0.27
CA LYS A 648 -38.82 -5.95 -0.14
C LYS A 648 -38.84 -5.38 1.28
N ARG A 649 -38.68 -6.22 2.31
CA ARG A 649 -38.69 -5.80 3.72
C ARG A 649 -37.32 -5.28 4.19
N SER A 650 -36.22 -5.83 3.67
CA SER A 650 -34.86 -5.33 3.90
C SER A 650 -34.68 -3.89 3.37
N GLN A 651 -35.18 -3.59 2.16
CA GLN A 651 -35.03 -2.28 1.51
C GLN A 651 -35.77 -1.12 2.19
N HIS A 652 -36.79 -1.39 3.02
CA HIS A 652 -37.62 -0.33 3.62
C HIS A 652 -37.20 0.06 5.03
N GLY A 653 -36.20 -0.60 5.63
CA GLY A 653 -35.78 -0.36 7.03
C GLY A 653 -36.90 -0.49 8.08
N LEU A 654 -38.06 -0.99 7.66
CA LEU A 654 -39.35 -0.96 8.35
C LEU A 654 -40.11 -2.23 7.98
N PHE A 655 -40.52 -2.99 8.99
CA PHE A 655 -41.36 -4.17 8.85
C PHE A 655 -42.82 -3.74 8.54
N CYS A 656 -43.10 -3.22 7.34
CA CYS A 656 -44.44 -2.76 6.97
C CYS A 656 -45.45 -3.93 6.82
N ASP A 657 -46.71 -3.67 7.16
CA ASP A 657 -47.87 -4.52 6.85
C ASP A 657 -48.50 -4.06 5.53
N GLU A 658 -49.02 -4.97 4.72
CA GLU A 658 -49.46 -4.75 3.32
C GLU A 658 -50.62 -3.75 3.14
N GLN A 659 -51.11 -3.08 4.20
CA GLN A 659 -52.31 -2.26 4.14
C GLN A 659 -52.17 -0.80 4.63
N THR A 660 -51.04 -0.37 5.20
CA THR A 660 -50.91 1.02 5.69
C THR A 660 -49.50 1.57 5.53
N THR A 661 -49.39 2.67 4.79
CA THR A 661 -48.19 3.52 4.64
C THR A 661 -47.94 4.35 5.89
N VAL A 662 -47.74 3.71 7.05
CA VAL A 662 -47.31 4.36 8.29
C VAL A 662 -46.10 3.59 8.83
N PRO A 663 -44.98 4.28 9.11
CA PRO A 663 -43.82 3.64 9.73
C PRO A 663 -44.16 3.18 11.15
N LEU A 664 -43.90 1.92 11.47
CA LEU A 664 -44.11 1.32 12.78
C LEU A 664 -42.77 1.08 13.47
N ASP A 665 -42.69 1.44 14.76
CA ASP A 665 -41.55 1.19 15.65
C ASP A 665 -41.11 -0.29 15.63
N GLN A 666 -39.83 -0.54 15.95
CA GLN A 666 -39.21 -1.87 16.06
C GLN A 666 -39.99 -2.86 16.95
N THR A 667 -40.87 -2.37 17.83
CA THR A 667 -41.76 -3.18 18.69
C THR A 667 -42.99 -3.75 17.98
N SER A 668 -43.21 -3.40 16.71
CA SER A 668 -44.40 -3.79 15.92
C SER A 668 -44.01 -4.52 14.64
N LEU A 669 -43.18 -5.55 14.77
CA LEU A 669 -43.08 -6.60 13.78
C LEU A 669 -44.49 -7.14 13.47
N SER A 670 -44.98 -6.97 12.24
CA SER A 670 -46.30 -7.50 11.87
C SER A 670 -46.35 -8.99 12.17
N GLY A 671 -47.28 -9.41 13.03
CA GLY A 671 -47.43 -10.81 13.41
C GLY A 671 -47.68 -11.73 12.20
N SER A 672 -48.11 -11.19 11.05
CA SER A 672 -48.18 -11.94 9.78
C SER A 672 -46.79 -12.38 9.28
N PHE A 673 -45.79 -11.51 9.33
CA PHE A 673 -44.42 -11.81 8.89
C PHE A 673 -43.71 -12.79 9.82
N LEU A 674 -43.79 -12.60 11.15
CA LEU A 674 -43.22 -13.55 12.09
C LEU A 674 -43.90 -14.94 11.98
N ARG A 675 -45.21 -14.98 11.65
CA ARG A 675 -45.92 -16.24 11.33
C ARG A 675 -45.48 -16.85 10.01
N TRP A 676 -45.12 -16.03 9.03
CA TRP A 676 -44.56 -16.51 7.77
C TRP A 676 -43.16 -17.08 8.03
N LEU A 677 -42.25 -16.30 8.63
CA LEU A 677 -40.88 -16.69 8.94
C LEU A 677 -40.83 -17.95 9.81
N SER A 678 -41.74 -18.07 10.79
CA SER A 678 -41.83 -19.28 11.61
C SER A 678 -42.24 -20.53 10.83
N ARG A 679 -43.08 -20.39 9.80
CA ARG A 679 -43.55 -21.52 8.97
C ARG A 679 -42.58 -21.87 7.84
N THR A 680 -41.93 -20.88 7.25
CA THR A 680 -41.11 -21.04 6.04
C THR A 680 -39.64 -21.26 6.36
N CYS A 681 -39.14 -20.72 7.47
CA CYS A 681 -37.75 -20.84 7.91
C CYS A 681 -37.60 -21.66 9.20
N ILE A 682 -38.20 -21.23 10.32
CA ILE A 682 -37.96 -21.86 11.63
C ILE A 682 -38.45 -23.31 11.66
N LYS A 683 -39.67 -23.58 11.19
CA LYS A 683 -40.26 -24.92 11.21
C LYS A 683 -39.37 -25.96 10.50
N PRO A 684 -38.97 -25.80 9.23
CA PRO A 684 -38.06 -26.75 8.56
C PRO A 684 -36.77 -27.04 9.35
N ILE A 685 -36.20 -26.02 9.99
CA ILE A 685 -34.97 -26.15 10.79
C ILE A 685 -35.24 -27.02 12.02
N LEU A 686 -36.30 -26.73 12.78
CA LEU A 686 -36.67 -27.53 13.95
C LEU A 686 -37.09 -28.97 13.57
N GLU A 687 -37.70 -29.17 12.41
CA GLU A 687 -38.04 -30.51 11.88
C GLU A 687 -36.76 -31.30 11.58
N ALA A 688 -35.79 -30.68 10.91
CA ALA A 688 -34.51 -31.30 10.57
C ALA A 688 -33.68 -31.67 11.80
N MET A 689 -33.77 -30.88 12.87
CA MET A 689 -33.14 -31.18 14.16
C MET A 689 -33.86 -32.29 14.95
N GLY A 690 -35.01 -32.77 14.49
CA GLY A 690 -35.82 -33.78 15.19
C GLY A 690 -36.54 -33.25 16.46
N LEU A 691 -36.56 -31.93 16.66
CA LEU A 691 -37.14 -31.29 17.85
C LEU A 691 -38.68 -31.27 17.84
N LEU A 692 -39.31 -31.62 16.70
CA LEU A 692 -40.76 -31.63 16.53
C LEU A 692 -41.42 -33.01 16.62
N SER A 693 -40.63 -34.07 16.89
CA SER A 693 -41.07 -35.46 16.72
C SER A 693 -41.24 -36.26 18.03
N THR A 694 -41.39 -35.64 19.20
CA THR A 694 -41.54 -36.40 20.47
C THR A 694 -42.78 -36.00 21.29
N THR A 695 -43.50 -37.03 21.73
CA THR A 695 -44.70 -37.02 22.61
C THR A 695 -44.41 -36.64 24.07
N ALA A 696 -43.23 -36.09 24.36
CA ALA A 696 -42.83 -35.60 25.66
C ALA A 696 -42.05 -34.31 25.46
N SER A 697 -42.57 -33.18 25.95
CA SER A 697 -41.99 -31.84 25.80
C SER A 697 -40.50 -31.84 26.21
N PRO A 698 -39.55 -31.90 25.26
CA PRO A 698 -38.15 -31.73 25.59
C PRO A 698 -37.94 -30.23 25.83
N ARG A 699 -37.12 -29.86 26.81
CA ARG A 699 -36.60 -28.48 26.85
C ARG A 699 -35.85 -28.27 25.53
N LEU A 700 -36.24 -27.26 24.76
CA LEU A 700 -35.49 -26.83 23.58
C LEU A 700 -34.05 -26.52 24.02
N PRO A 701 -33.03 -27.00 23.29
CA PRO A 701 -31.66 -26.55 23.53
C PRO A 701 -31.58 -25.03 23.34
N GLU A 702 -30.58 -24.41 23.93
CA GLU A 702 -30.31 -22.99 23.68
C GLU A 702 -29.96 -22.80 22.20
N LEU A 703 -30.73 -21.96 21.50
CA LEU A 703 -30.58 -21.72 20.06
C LEU A 703 -29.95 -20.34 19.83
N HIS A 704 -28.84 -20.29 19.11
CA HIS A 704 -28.19 -19.06 18.69
C HIS A 704 -28.41 -18.83 17.20
N TRP A 705 -29.16 -17.80 16.86
CA TRP A 705 -29.50 -17.47 15.47
C TRP A 705 -28.55 -16.43 14.91
N ILE A 706 -27.98 -16.71 13.74
CA ILE A 706 -27.11 -15.79 12.99
C ILE A 706 -27.69 -15.62 11.59
N GLY A 707 -28.04 -14.39 11.23
CA GLY A 707 -28.53 -14.04 9.89
C GLY A 707 -27.40 -13.59 8.97
N VAL A 708 -27.33 -14.14 7.76
CA VAL A 708 -26.33 -13.81 6.73
C VAL A 708 -27.00 -13.44 5.40
N GLY A 709 -26.40 -12.51 4.66
CA GLY A 709 -26.99 -11.95 3.44
C GLY A 709 -28.29 -11.21 3.75
N LEU A 710 -29.35 -11.49 2.99
CA LEU A 710 -30.68 -10.88 3.20
C LEU A 710 -31.31 -11.26 4.56
N ALA A 711 -30.74 -12.24 5.26
CA ALA A 711 -31.21 -12.68 6.57
C ALA A 711 -30.68 -11.86 7.76
N ARG A 712 -29.72 -10.94 7.56
CA ARG A 712 -28.96 -10.27 8.63
C ARG A 712 -29.84 -9.66 9.72
N ASP A 713 -30.92 -8.99 9.33
CA ASP A 713 -31.81 -8.26 10.24
C ASP A 713 -33.11 -9.00 10.57
N LEU A 714 -33.17 -10.30 10.27
CA LEU A 714 -34.38 -11.08 10.49
C LEU A 714 -34.54 -11.50 11.97
N PRO A 715 -35.75 -11.33 12.55
CA PRO A 715 -36.01 -11.57 13.97
C PRO A 715 -36.29 -13.05 14.27
N PHE A 716 -35.29 -13.90 14.07
CA PHE A 716 -35.44 -15.37 14.23
C PHE A 716 -35.88 -15.79 15.63
N GLN A 717 -35.38 -15.12 16.67
CA GLN A 717 -35.76 -15.40 18.05
C GLN A 717 -37.26 -15.17 18.27
N ALA A 718 -37.80 -14.02 17.85
CA ALA A 718 -39.22 -13.71 17.97
C ALA A 718 -40.10 -14.68 17.15
N ALA A 719 -39.65 -15.08 15.96
CA ALA A 719 -40.35 -16.07 15.16
C ALA A 719 -40.37 -17.47 15.81
N THR A 720 -39.30 -17.84 16.51
CA THR A 720 -39.19 -19.09 17.27
C THR A 720 -40.16 -19.11 18.45
N GLU A 721 -40.27 -18.02 19.19
CA GLU A 721 -41.22 -17.89 20.31
C GLU A 721 -42.68 -18.00 19.85
N ILE A 722 -43.03 -17.38 18.71
CA ILE A 722 -44.36 -17.50 18.10
C ILE A 722 -44.65 -18.93 17.65
N TYR A 723 -43.64 -19.65 17.17
CA TYR A 723 -43.79 -21.05 16.82
C TYR A 723 -44.08 -21.91 18.06
N ALA A 724 -43.25 -21.76 19.10
CA ALA A 724 -43.36 -22.49 20.36
C ALA A 724 -44.70 -22.22 21.07
N ALA A 725 -45.18 -20.97 21.08
CA ALA A 725 -46.46 -20.61 21.67
C ALA A 725 -47.67 -21.27 20.98
N ARG A 726 -47.51 -21.72 19.72
CA ARG A 726 -48.60 -22.26 18.90
C ARG A 726 -48.58 -23.78 18.80
N TYR A 727 -47.43 -24.40 19.07
CA TYR A 727 -47.20 -25.84 19.03
C TYR A 727 -46.40 -26.27 20.29
N PRO A 728 -47.02 -26.21 21.49
CA PRO A 728 -46.36 -26.51 22.76
C PRO A 728 -46.02 -28.00 22.97
#